data_AF-A0A0D2MA64-F1
#
_entry.id   AF-A0A0D2MA64-F1
#
_cell.length_a   1.000
_cell.length_b   1.000
_cell.length_c   1.000
_cell.angle_alpha   90.00
_cell.angle_beta   90.00
_cell.angle_gamma   90.00
#
_symmetry.space_group_name_H-M   'P 1'
#
loop_
_entity.id
_entity.type
_entity.pdbx_description
1 polymer ?
#
loop_
_entity_poly.entity_id
_entity_poly.type
_entity_poly.pdbx_seq_one_letter_code
_entity_poly.pdbx_strand_id
1 'polypeptide(L)'
;MDSDAALAALLQLEEQQQAAIVAAIERDLHKCRSCEDPGAQAAALEAMPLARLREEARAAVALNRGLGASMELGETEILVQNMAQWFKGSFFSWMGTSAPCEACGGTAESQSMLEPLPEEAAAGAGRVEAFVCAACGAVLRFPRYTDPRKLLVTRKGRCGEWAHTFLLLLRAAGLDARHVHDHADHVWVEFYSHHLGRWVHVDPCETAFDTPLLYEQGWGKKYGLVISSGVHGIADTTRRYSKDHSVALQRRREDESLSAITDEFIARLVASVNQRLRADMQTQQRNDLIVRDLAEAMQLMMPELSIRKRRKDKAAAPAGAADGQQAGETRAAPVLPGRLSGPAAWRTARGEAGAAGAGGGAPNGPRAAPPAGTPYELVKPGAAVLAPLYAAAGQLFGSEGAACRASGQNGRGEGAALLFDGSPATKWLDFGGGGAGGQAWVELRLPAAAGAAVVAHYSLVSAGDCPERDPSHILLECVPARALDEGGAAGEGASGSGSQGGSGSAPAAAAAAAPAAAEEGWVALDERRGVKFAARGQLLSFSVSAPCRVPSRRWRLRVLAARDPATANSVQLAGWEAYTAGGAAVAAAPPVGDADACGSSEDAAGGGGGGEGYLTADARRALRSMAAAAQPASASAAPSDGAAGAAGSGPAADAAGTGAGAGGAGDAAALRLLRRVAANLGAEPADEKFFQLRGDKVAALLERPACLAALLAMGFRPVLLPPRPGGTRQLPRSEAGVHPSEVGLISDHTAAEDSGSDGRDAAQRAAAEVLALLGATCA
;
A
#
# COMPACT_ATOMS: atom_id res chain seq x y z
N MET A 1 -51.17 -26.04 36.10
CA MET A 1 -50.81 -25.94 34.67
C MET A 1 -49.68 -26.93 34.45
N ASP A 2 -49.80 -27.72 33.39
CA ASP A 2 -49.30 -29.08 33.28
C ASP A 2 -47.78 -29.14 33.04
N SER A 3 -47.03 -29.65 34.03
CA SER A 3 -45.56 -29.74 34.00
C SER A 3 -45.07 -30.59 32.81
N ASP A 4 -45.84 -31.60 32.43
CA ASP A 4 -45.47 -32.53 31.35
C ASP A 4 -45.64 -31.87 29.98
N ALA A 5 -46.66 -31.03 29.81
CA ALA A 5 -46.85 -30.25 28.58
C ALA A 5 -45.74 -29.19 28.39
N ALA A 6 -45.27 -28.58 29.49
CA ALA A 6 -44.16 -27.63 29.44
C ALA A 6 -42.83 -28.31 29.09
N LEU A 7 -42.55 -29.49 29.65
CA LEU A 7 -41.36 -30.27 29.32
C LEU A 7 -41.38 -30.75 27.86
N ALA A 8 -42.53 -31.24 27.37
CA ALA A 8 -42.69 -31.66 25.98
C ALA A 8 -42.45 -30.49 25.00
N ALA A 9 -42.95 -29.30 25.31
CA ALA A 9 -42.72 -28.10 24.49
C ALA A 9 -41.23 -27.70 24.45
N LEU A 10 -40.52 -27.82 25.57
CA LEU A 10 -39.07 -27.55 25.64
C LEU A 10 -38.27 -28.54 24.78
N LEU A 11 -38.53 -29.84 24.91
CA LEU A 11 -37.87 -30.87 24.10
C LEU A 11 -38.13 -30.67 22.60
N GLN A 12 -39.37 -30.32 22.24
CA GLN A 12 -39.71 -30.03 20.84
C GLN A 12 -38.97 -28.81 20.30
N LEU A 13 -38.80 -27.76 21.12
CA LEU A 13 -38.02 -26.58 20.75
C LEU A 13 -36.53 -26.94 20.58
N GLU A 14 -35.96 -27.74 21.48
CA GLU A 14 -34.58 -28.22 21.37
C GLU A 14 -34.37 -29.02 20.08
N GLU A 15 -35.27 -29.94 19.75
CA GLU A 15 -35.24 -30.70 18.50
C GLU A 15 -35.32 -29.79 17.26
N GLN A 16 -36.18 -28.77 17.28
CA GLN A 16 -36.31 -27.80 16.19
C GLN A 16 -35.03 -26.98 15.99
N GLN A 17 -34.41 -26.50 17.07
CA GLN A 17 -33.15 -25.76 17.01
C GLN A 17 -32.02 -26.63 16.45
N GLN A 18 -31.87 -27.87 16.96
CA GLN A 18 -30.87 -28.82 16.48
C GLN A 18 -31.10 -29.16 14.99
N ALA A 19 -32.35 -29.40 14.58
CA ALA A 19 -32.70 -29.67 13.19
C ALA A 19 -32.38 -28.48 12.27
N ALA A 20 -32.57 -27.24 12.74
CA ALA A 20 -32.25 -26.05 11.98
C ALA A 20 -30.74 -25.93 11.70
N ILE A 21 -29.90 -26.24 12.69
CA ILE A 21 -28.43 -26.27 12.53
C ILE A 21 -28.00 -27.39 11.57
N VAL A 22 -28.57 -28.59 11.71
CA VAL A 22 -28.28 -29.71 10.79
C VAL A 22 -28.66 -29.34 9.35
N ALA A 23 -29.84 -28.73 9.16
CA ALA A 23 -30.29 -28.28 7.84
C ALA A 23 -29.39 -27.17 7.26
N ALA A 24 -28.87 -26.26 8.09
CA ALA A 24 -27.91 -25.25 7.66
C ALA A 24 -26.59 -25.89 7.18
N ILE A 25 -26.06 -26.83 7.95
CA ILE A 25 -24.84 -27.55 7.58
C ILE A 25 -25.03 -28.34 6.28
N GLU A 26 -26.17 -29.01 6.08
CA GLU A 26 -26.43 -29.73 4.82
C GLU A 26 -26.53 -28.80 3.61
N ARG A 27 -27.09 -27.59 3.78
CA ARG A 27 -27.05 -26.56 2.71
C ARG A 27 -25.62 -26.12 2.41
N ASP A 28 -24.79 -25.94 3.42
CA ASP A 28 -23.40 -25.53 3.24
C ASP A 28 -22.55 -26.65 2.61
N LEU A 29 -22.77 -27.90 3.00
CA LEU A 29 -22.18 -29.07 2.34
C LEU A 29 -22.64 -29.21 0.89
N HIS A 30 -23.90 -28.87 0.58
CA HIS A 30 -24.38 -28.85 -0.81
C HIS A 30 -23.63 -27.80 -1.65
N LYS A 31 -23.37 -26.59 -1.12
CA LYS A 31 -22.54 -25.59 -1.80
C LYS A 31 -21.12 -26.10 -2.04
N CYS A 32 -20.52 -26.77 -1.06
CA CYS A 32 -19.18 -27.34 -1.22
C CYS A 32 -19.16 -28.41 -2.31
N ARG A 33 -20.15 -29.31 -2.33
CA ARG A 33 -20.27 -30.35 -3.37
C ARG A 33 -20.51 -29.76 -4.76
N SER A 34 -21.28 -28.68 -4.89
CA SER A 34 -21.51 -28.04 -6.19
C SER A 34 -20.24 -27.39 -6.77
N CYS A 35 -19.25 -27.08 -5.93
CA CYS A 35 -17.94 -26.59 -6.37
C CYS A 35 -17.01 -27.71 -6.89
N GLU A 36 -17.38 -28.99 -6.69
CA GLU A 36 -16.65 -30.14 -7.24
C GLU A 36 -17.17 -30.58 -8.61
N ASP A 37 -18.22 -29.95 -9.13
CA ASP A 37 -18.72 -30.21 -10.48
C ASP A 37 -17.64 -29.86 -11.53
N PRO A 38 -17.20 -30.81 -12.38
CA PRO A 38 -16.15 -30.56 -13.36
C PRO A 38 -16.50 -29.46 -14.35
N GLY A 39 -17.77 -29.33 -14.73
CA GLY A 39 -18.25 -28.28 -15.63
C GLY A 39 -18.17 -26.89 -14.99
N ALA A 40 -18.52 -26.78 -13.70
CA ALA A 40 -18.39 -25.55 -12.93
C ALA A 40 -16.93 -25.14 -12.75
N GLN A 41 -16.04 -26.09 -12.44
CA GLN A 41 -14.61 -25.81 -12.33
C GLN A 41 -13.99 -25.40 -13.67
N ALA A 42 -14.37 -26.04 -14.77
CA ALA A 42 -13.94 -25.64 -16.11
C ALA A 42 -14.38 -24.22 -16.47
N ALA A 43 -15.65 -23.88 -16.21
CA ALA A 43 -16.17 -22.52 -16.42
C ALA A 43 -15.46 -21.48 -15.54
N ALA A 44 -15.12 -21.85 -14.30
CA ALA A 44 -14.35 -21.00 -13.40
C ALA A 44 -12.92 -20.76 -13.90
N LEU A 45 -12.26 -21.80 -14.42
CA LEU A 45 -10.93 -21.69 -15.02
C LEU A 45 -10.92 -20.84 -16.28
N GLU A 46 -11.98 -20.90 -17.09
CA GLU A 46 -12.15 -20.03 -18.26
C GLU A 46 -12.36 -18.57 -17.86
N ALA A 47 -13.13 -18.31 -16.81
CA ALA A 47 -13.42 -16.96 -16.32
C ALA A 47 -12.25 -16.31 -15.57
N MET A 48 -11.38 -17.11 -14.94
CA MET A 48 -10.30 -16.64 -14.08
C MET A 48 -8.96 -16.54 -14.83
N PRO A 49 -8.22 -15.42 -14.72
CA PRO A 49 -6.88 -15.29 -15.30
C PRO A 49 -5.82 -16.03 -14.47
N LEU A 50 -6.03 -17.32 -14.18
CA LEU A 50 -5.25 -18.10 -13.21
C LEU A 50 -3.77 -18.16 -13.56
N ALA A 51 -3.43 -18.31 -14.84
CA ALA A 51 -2.04 -18.34 -15.29
C ALA A 51 -1.31 -17.03 -14.93
N ARG A 52 -1.93 -15.88 -15.21
CA ARG A 52 -1.42 -14.56 -14.86
C ARG A 52 -1.27 -14.40 -13.36
N LEU A 53 -2.29 -14.76 -12.57
CA LEU A 53 -2.26 -14.65 -11.10
C LEU A 53 -1.17 -15.53 -10.48
N ARG A 54 -0.94 -16.74 -11.02
CA ARG A 54 0.16 -17.63 -10.60
C ARG A 54 1.53 -17.06 -10.94
N GLU A 55 1.68 -16.45 -12.11
CA GLU A 55 2.91 -15.79 -12.51
C GLU A 55 3.22 -14.58 -11.62
N GLU A 56 2.21 -13.73 -11.35
CA GLU A 56 2.30 -12.61 -10.41
C GLU A 56 2.72 -13.09 -9.02
N ALA A 57 2.15 -14.21 -8.53
CA ALA A 57 2.53 -14.79 -7.24
C ALA A 57 3.98 -15.28 -7.21
N ARG A 58 4.44 -15.99 -8.25
CA ARG A 58 5.85 -16.42 -8.38
C ARG A 58 6.79 -15.22 -8.44
N ALA A 59 6.44 -14.20 -9.23
CA ALA A 59 7.23 -12.98 -9.36
C ALA A 59 7.31 -12.23 -8.03
N ALA A 60 6.23 -12.15 -7.27
CA ALA A 60 6.23 -11.55 -5.93
C ALA A 60 7.15 -12.31 -4.96
N VAL A 61 7.09 -13.64 -4.93
CA VAL A 61 8.03 -14.45 -4.11
C VAL A 61 9.48 -14.21 -4.53
N ALA A 62 9.77 -14.23 -5.83
CA ALA A 62 11.11 -14.01 -6.35
C ALA A 62 11.63 -12.60 -6.00
N LEU A 63 10.81 -11.57 -6.18
CA LEU A 63 11.11 -10.19 -5.83
C LEU A 63 11.45 -10.08 -4.34
N ASN A 64 10.58 -10.57 -3.47
CA ASN A 64 10.75 -10.46 -2.03
C ASN A 64 12.00 -11.22 -1.53
N ARG A 65 12.32 -12.38 -2.11
CA ARG A 65 13.61 -13.05 -1.86
C ARG A 65 14.79 -12.21 -2.34
N GLY A 66 14.72 -11.61 -3.53
CA GLY A 66 15.76 -10.72 -4.07
C GLY A 66 15.98 -9.45 -3.25
N LEU A 67 14.95 -8.98 -2.54
CA LEU A 67 15.08 -7.89 -1.56
C LEU A 67 15.74 -8.35 -0.26
N GLY A 68 15.89 -9.66 -0.01
CA GLY A 68 16.31 -10.23 1.28
C GLY A 68 15.22 -10.11 2.35
N ALA A 69 13.95 -10.09 1.96
CA ALA A 69 12.84 -10.10 2.91
C ALA A 69 12.61 -11.52 3.43
N SER A 70 12.48 -11.68 4.75
CA SER A 70 11.95 -12.92 5.32
C SER A 70 10.48 -13.02 4.92
N MET A 71 10.14 -14.07 4.16
CA MET A 71 8.78 -14.34 3.73
C MET A 71 8.20 -15.50 4.54
N GLU A 72 7.15 -15.22 5.30
CA GLU A 72 6.35 -16.26 5.93
C GLU A 72 5.35 -16.91 4.96
N LEU A 73 5.01 -16.21 3.86
CA LEU A 73 4.03 -16.65 2.87
C LEU A 73 4.73 -17.24 1.63
N GLY A 74 4.22 -18.37 1.16
CA GLY A 74 4.66 -19.01 -0.07
C GLY A 74 3.84 -18.56 -1.30
N GLU A 75 4.13 -19.19 -2.44
CA GLU A 75 3.47 -18.88 -3.72
C GLU A 75 1.94 -19.09 -3.65
N THR A 76 1.47 -20.12 -2.96
CA THR A 76 0.03 -20.42 -2.83
C THR A 76 -0.70 -19.34 -2.02
N GLU A 77 -0.10 -18.87 -0.93
CA GLU A 77 -0.70 -17.82 -0.10
C GLU A 77 -0.83 -16.51 -0.87
N ILE A 78 0.21 -16.13 -1.62
CA ILE A 78 0.19 -14.94 -2.47
C ILE A 78 -0.79 -15.11 -3.64
N LEU A 79 -0.88 -16.30 -4.23
CA LEU A 79 -1.89 -16.60 -5.25
C LEU A 79 -3.30 -16.32 -4.72
N VAL A 80 -3.63 -16.78 -3.51
CA VAL A 80 -4.95 -16.56 -2.90
C VAL A 80 -5.21 -15.07 -2.62
N GLN A 81 -4.18 -14.31 -2.19
CA GLN A 81 -4.26 -12.86 -2.06
C GLN A 81 -4.56 -12.19 -3.41
N ASN A 82 -3.82 -12.53 -4.46
CA ASN A 82 -4.02 -12.02 -5.82
C ASN A 82 -5.42 -12.36 -6.35
N MET A 83 -5.90 -13.59 -6.10
CA MET A 83 -7.25 -14.02 -6.45
C MET A 83 -8.31 -13.18 -5.74
N ALA A 84 -8.18 -12.92 -4.43
CA ALA A 84 -9.13 -12.10 -3.68
C ALA A 84 -9.16 -10.65 -4.20
N GLN A 85 -8.00 -10.06 -4.47
CA GLN A 85 -7.87 -8.72 -5.03
C GLN A 85 -8.49 -8.62 -6.43
N TRP A 86 -8.18 -9.55 -7.33
CA TRP A 86 -8.79 -9.64 -8.66
C TRP A 86 -10.31 -9.83 -8.58
N PHE A 87 -10.77 -10.69 -7.67
CA PHE A 87 -12.18 -11.00 -7.49
C PHE A 87 -12.97 -9.73 -7.15
N LYS A 88 -12.56 -9.00 -6.11
CA LYS A 88 -13.23 -7.77 -5.67
C LYS A 88 -13.03 -6.59 -6.63
N GLY A 89 -11.82 -6.44 -7.18
CA GLY A 89 -11.42 -5.27 -7.95
C GLY A 89 -11.79 -5.33 -9.43
N SER A 90 -12.12 -6.50 -9.97
CA SER A 90 -12.31 -6.66 -11.43
C SER A 90 -13.38 -7.68 -11.83
N PHE A 91 -13.66 -8.69 -11.01
CA PHE A 91 -14.55 -9.78 -11.42
C PHE A 91 -15.97 -9.66 -10.87
N PHE A 92 -16.14 -9.35 -9.59
CA PHE A 92 -17.40 -9.47 -8.88
C PHE A 92 -17.82 -8.14 -8.22
N SER A 93 -19.12 -7.86 -8.19
CA SER A 93 -19.66 -6.59 -7.73
C SER A 93 -20.69 -6.74 -6.60
N TRP A 94 -20.75 -5.74 -5.72
CA TRP A 94 -21.64 -5.78 -4.56
C TRP A 94 -23.03 -5.26 -4.94
N MET A 95 -24.07 -6.04 -4.61
CA MET A 95 -25.47 -5.62 -4.75
C MET A 95 -25.99 -5.02 -3.45
N GLY A 96 -26.13 -3.69 -3.44
CA GLY A 96 -26.67 -2.93 -2.32
C GLY A 96 -28.19 -3.01 -2.18
N THR A 97 -28.75 -2.05 -1.44
CA THR A 97 -30.20 -1.81 -1.33
C THR A 97 -30.75 -0.94 -2.45
N SER A 98 -29.86 -0.35 -3.25
CA SER A 98 -30.18 0.39 -4.46
C SER A 98 -29.32 -0.10 -5.63
N ALA A 99 -29.84 0.05 -6.85
CA ALA A 99 -29.17 -0.31 -8.09
C ALA A 99 -29.51 0.70 -9.20
N PRO A 100 -28.64 0.91 -10.21
CA PRO A 100 -28.96 1.74 -11.36
C PRO A 100 -30.07 1.09 -12.19
N CYS A 101 -31.05 1.89 -12.61
CA CYS A 101 -32.15 1.47 -13.46
C CYS A 101 -31.66 1.35 -14.91
N GLU A 102 -31.82 0.17 -15.50
CA GLU A 102 -31.40 -0.10 -16.88
C GLU A 102 -32.25 0.65 -17.94
N ALA A 103 -33.47 1.06 -17.58
CA ALA A 103 -34.39 1.73 -18.52
C ALA A 103 -34.14 3.24 -18.64
N CYS A 104 -33.82 3.93 -17.54
CA CYS A 104 -33.70 5.40 -17.53
C CYS A 104 -32.43 5.94 -16.86
N GLY A 105 -31.57 5.07 -16.32
CA GLY A 105 -30.36 5.48 -15.58
C GLY A 105 -30.61 6.05 -14.18
N GLY A 106 -31.88 6.16 -13.74
CA GLY A 106 -32.23 6.56 -12.37
C GLY A 106 -31.90 5.48 -11.33
N THR A 107 -32.25 5.72 -10.07
CA THR A 107 -32.02 4.76 -8.97
C THR A 107 -33.25 3.89 -8.75
N ALA A 108 -33.05 2.58 -8.65
CA ALA A 108 -34.05 1.60 -8.22
C ALA A 108 -33.72 1.11 -6.81
N GLU A 109 -34.74 1.01 -5.96
CA GLU A 109 -34.59 0.59 -4.56
C GLU A 109 -35.30 -0.73 -4.30
N SER A 110 -34.72 -1.54 -3.42
CA SER A 110 -35.32 -2.82 -2.99
C SER A 110 -36.67 -2.57 -2.30
N GLN A 111 -37.74 -3.12 -2.85
CA GLN A 111 -39.10 -2.83 -2.38
C GLN A 111 -39.88 -4.09 -1.95
N SER A 112 -39.74 -5.21 -2.66
CA SER A 112 -40.52 -6.42 -2.39
C SER A 112 -39.79 -7.70 -2.80
N MET A 113 -40.40 -8.86 -2.49
CA MET A 113 -39.98 -10.17 -2.98
C MET A 113 -40.91 -10.61 -4.10
N LEU A 114 -40.35 -11.28 -5.11
CA LEU A 114 -41.06 -11.88 -6.23
C LEU A 114 -40.81 -13.39 -6.24
N GLU A 115 -41.76 -14.11 -6.83
CA GLU A 115 -41.58 -15.52 -7.15
C GLU A 115 -40.52 -15.68 -8.25
N PRO A 116 -39.63 -16.67 -8.15
CA PRO A 116 -38.68 -17.02 -9.19
C PRO A 116 -39.40 -17.42 -10.49
N LEU A 117 -38.91 -16.92 -11.62
CA LEU A 117 -39.28 -17.43 -12.94
C LEU A 117 -38.74 -18.85 -13.12
N PRO A 118 -39.32 -19.67 -14.03
CA PRO A 118 -38.85 -21.03 -14.28
C PRO A 118 -37.34 -21.11 -14.57
N GLU A 119 -36.79 -20.18 -15.37
CA GLU A 119 -35.35 -20.14 -15.63
C GLU A 119 -34.52 -19.70 -14.42
N GLU A 120 -35.07 -18.87 -13.53
CA GLU A 120 -34.39 -18.42 -12.32
C GLU A 120 -34.34 -19.55 -11.29
N ALA A 121 -35.46 -20.26 -11.11
CA ALA A 121 -35.56 -21.45 -10.27
C ALA A 121 -34.65 -22.57 -10.76
N ALA A 122 -34.56 -22.79 -12.08
CA ALA A 122 -33.65 -23.78 -12.67
C ALA A 122 -32.17 -23.47 -12.37
N ALA A 123 -31.81 -22.20 -12.17
CA ALA A 123 -30.48 -21.75 -11.73
C ALA A 123 -30.34 -21.66 -10.19
N GLY A 124 -31.25 -22.28 -9.44
CA GLY A 124 -31.21 -22.38 -7.99
C GLY A 124 -31.62 -21.12 -7.24
N ALA A 125 -32.36 -20.19 -7.86
CA ALA A 125 -32.92 -19.05 -7.13
C ALA A 125 -34.16 -19.48 -6.36
N GLY A 126 -34.06 -19.48 -5.02
CA GLY A 126 -35.22 -19.72 -4.14
C GLY A 126 -36.04 -18.47 -3.82
N ARG A 127 -35.51 -17.28 -4.11
CA ARG A 127 -36.19 -15.98 -3.93
C ARG A 127 -35.63 -14.93 -4.88
N VAL A 128 -36.46 -13.94 -5.19
CA VAL A 128 -36.09 -12.81 -6.06
C VAL A 128 -36.42 -11.50 -5.37
N GLU A 129 -35.46 -10.61 -5.25
CA GLU A 129 -35.67 -9.25 -4.73
C GLU A 129 -36.08 -8.32 -5.88
N ALA A 130 -37.16 -7.56 -5.71
CA ALA A 130 -37.60 -6.54 -6.66
C ALA A 130 -37.01 -5.19 -6.31
N PHE A 131 -36.37 -4.56 -7.30
CA PHE A 131 -35.90 -3.18 -7.22
C PHE A 131 -36.79 -2.32 -8.11
N VAL A 132 -37.47 -1.32 -7.55
CA VAL A 132 -38.40 -0.47 -8.29
C VAL A 132 -37.79 0.91 -8.49
N CYS A 133 -37.74 1.36 -9.74
CA CYS A 133 -37.23 2.68 -10.08
C CYS A 133 -38.26 3.76 -9.74
N ALA A 134 -37.88 4.71 -8.88
CA ALA A 134 -38.75 5.83 -8.52
C ALA A 134 -39.04 6.77 -9.71
N ALA A 135 -38.14 6.84 -10.70
CA ALA A 135 -38.26 7.77 -11.83
C ALA A 135 -39.18 7.26 -12.96
N CYS A 136 -39.15 5.95 -13.25
CA CYS A 136 -39.90 5.39 -14.39
C CYS A 136 -40.78 4.18 -14.04
N GLY A 137 -40.77 3.72 -12.78
CA GLY A 137 -41.54 2.55 -12.34
C GLY A 137 -41.02 1.20 -12.83
N ALA A 138 -39.91 1.16 -13.59
CA ALA A 138 -39.32 -0.09 -14.06
C ALA A 138 -38.89 -0.97 -12.88
N VAL A 139 -39.16 -2.27 -13.01
CA VAL A 139 -38.83 -3.29 -12.00
C VAL A 139 -37.59 -4.06 -12.46
N LEU A 140 -36.51 -3.94 -11.70
CA LEU A 140 -35.31 -4.76 -11.83
C LEU A 140 -35.45 -5.99 -10.91
N ARG A 141 -35.22 -7.18 -11.46
CA ARG A 141 -35.23 -8.45 -10.71
C ARG A 141 -33.83 -8.79 -10.25
N PHE A 142 -33.68 -9.17 -8.98
CA PHE A 142 -32.43 -9.68 -8.42
C PHE A 142 -32.65 -11.08 -7.80
N PRO A 143 -32.54 -12.15 -8.61
CA PRO A 143 -32.65 -13.52 -8.13
C PRO A 143 -31.43 -13.90 -7.28
N ARG A 144 -31.68 -14.57 -6.15
CA ARG A 144 -30.64 -15.05 -5.23
C ARG A 144 -30.16 -16.44 -5.65
N TYR A 145 -29.34 -16.48 -6.70
CA TYR A 145 -28.84 -17.73 -7.29
C TYR A 145 -27.95 -18.53 -6.35
N THR A 146 -28.07 -19.86 -6.43
CA THR A 146 -27.20 -20.82 -5.74
C THR A 146 -26.43 -21.73 -6.70
N ASP A 147 -26.73 -21.69 -8.00
CA ASP A 147 -25.88 -22.34 -9.02
C ASP A 147 -24.59 -21.52 -9.23
N PRO A 148 -23.40 -22.07 -8.90
CA PRO A 148 -22.18 -21.32 -9.01
C PRO A 148 -21.80 -20.98 -10.47
N ARG A 149 -22.27 -21.75 -11.47
CA ARG A 149 -22.10 -21.38 -12.90
C ARG A 149 -22.87 -20.12 -13.26
N LYS A 150 -24.08 -19.96 -12.71
CA LYS A 150 -24.86 -18.74 -12.93
C LYS A 150 -24.18 -17.54 -12.28
N LEU A 151 -23.54 -17.72 -11.12
CA LEU A 151 -22.81 -16.65 -10.43
C LEU A 151 -21.57 -16.17 -11.21
N LEU A 152 -20.88 -17.05 -11.95
CA LEU A 152 -19.78 -16.66 -12.86
C LEU A 152 -20.25 -15.76 -14.01
N VAL A 153 -21.54 -15.84 -14.38
CA VAL A 153 -22.16 -15.02 -15.42
C VAL A 153 -22.69 -13.72 -14.83
N THR A 154 -23.42 -13.77 -13.71
CA THR A 154 -24.06 -12.56 -13.14
C THR A 154 -23.04 -11.63 -12.47
N ARG A 155 -21.95 -12.17 -11.92
CA ARG A 155 -20.82 -11.43 -11.35
C ARG A 155 -21.22 -10.37 -10.31
N LYS A 156 -22.32 -10.61 -9.61
CA LYS A 156 -22.86 -9.68 -8.63
C LYS A 156 -23.65 -10.38 -7.52
N GLY A 157 -23.59 -9.85 -6.31
CA GLY A 157 -24.34 -10.37 -5.17
C GLY A 157 -23.93 -9.79 -3.82
N ARG A 158 -24.28 -10.50 -2.74
CA ARG A 158 -23.91 -10.19 -1.34
C ARG A 158 -22.99 -11.28 -0.78
N CYS A 159 -22.66 -11.24 0.51
CA CYS A 159 -21.69 -12.15 1.14
C CYS A 159 -21.90 -13.63 0.77
N GLY A 160 -23.15 -14.10 0.68
CA GLY A 160 -23.49 -15.45 0.23
C GLY A 160 -22.96 -15.79 -1.17
N GLU A 161 -23.34 -15.01 -2.19
CA GLU A 161 -22.91 -15.20 -3.57
C GLU A 161 -21.40 -14.98 -3.73
N TRP A 162 -20.84 -14.01 -3.01
CA TRP A 162 -19.40 -13.72 -3.00
C TRP A 162 -18.61 -14.93 -2.49
N ALA A 163 -18.92 -15.43 -1.29
CA ALA A 163 -18.23 -16.55 -0.68
C ALA A 163 -18.38 -17.83 -1.52
N HIS A 164 -19.57 -18.09 -2.08
CA HIS A 164 -19.82 -19.29 -2.89
C HIS A 164 -19.06 -19.26 -4.22
N THR A 165 -19.09 -18.13 -4.94
CA THR A 165 -18.34 -17.99 -6.20
C THR A 165 -16.85 -18.08 -5.94
N PHE A 166 -16.35 -17.45 -4.87
CA PHE A 166 -14.93 -17.50 -4.53
C PHE A 166 -14.49 -18.90 -4.07
N LEU A 167 -15.35 -19.65 -3.37
CA LEU A 167 -15.13 -21.06 -3.07
C LEU A 167 -14.93 -21.89 -4.34
N LEU A 168 -15.79 -21.72 -5.36
CA LEU A 168 -15.63 -22.39 -6.65
C LEU A 168 -14.29 -22.03 -7.30
N LEU A 169 -13.89 -20.75 -7.28
CA LEU A 169 -12.62 -20.31 -7.85
C LEU A 169 -11.40 -20.94 -7.15
N LEU A 170 -11.42 -21.05 -5.81
CA LEU A 170 -10.36 -21.74 -5.05
C LEU A 170 -10.29 -23.23 -5.41
N ARG A 171 -11.45 -23.90 -5.47
CA ARG A 171 -11.53 -25.33 -5.83
C ARG A 171 -11.04 -25.57 -7.26
N ALA A 172 -11.46 -24.73 -8.22
CA ALA A 172 -11.02 -24.78 -9.60
C ALA A 172 -9.50 -24.52 -9.76
N ALA A 173 -8.90 -23.70 -8.90
CA ALA A 173 -7.46 -23.48 -8.84
C ALA A 173 -6.67 -24.68 -8.25
N GLY A 174 -7.36 -25.73 -7.80
CA GLY A 174 -6.79 -26.92 -7.19
C GLY A 174 -6.47 -26.78 -5.70
N LEU A 175 -7.11 -25.82 -5.00
CA LEU A 175 -6.85 -25.53 -3.59
C LEU A 175 -7.92 -26.14 -2.69
N ASP A 176 -7.51 -26.74 -1.58
CA ASP A 176 -8.42 -27.20 -0.53
C ASP A 176 -9.10 -26.02 0.14
N ALA A 177 -10.44 -25.99 0.11
CA ALA A 177 -11.22 -24.87 0.63
C ALA A 177 -12.49 -25.32 1.36
N ARG A 178 -12.95 -24.49 2.29
CA ARG A 178 -14.17 -24.67 3.10
C ARG A 178 -15.06 -23.43 2.99
N HIS A 179 -16.36 -23.63 3.04
CA HIS A 179 -17.35 -22.59 3.30
C HIS A 179 -17.47 -22.38 4.81
N VAL A 180 -17.43 -21.14 5.29
CA VAL A 180 -17.55 -20.83 6.71
C VAL A 180 -18.79 -19.99 6.96
N HIS A 181 -19.53 -20.34 8.02
CA HIS A 181 -20.79 -19.72 8.38
C HIS A 181 -20.83 -19.45 9.88
N ASP A 182 -21.06 -18.19 10.26
CA ASP A 182 -21.02 -17.73 11.66
C ASP A 182 -22.35 -17.81 12.41
N HIS A 183 -23.38 -18.38 11.77
CA HIS A 183 -24.76 -18.44 12.28
C HIS A 183 -25.30 -17.11 12.84
N ALA A 184 -24.71 -15.98 12.41
CA ALA A 184 -25.05 -14.61 12.77
C ALA A 184 -25.08 -13.74 11.49
N ASP A 185 -25.53 -14.33 10.38
CA ASP A 185 -25.76 -13.66 9.09
C ASP A 185 -24.48 -13.19 8.36
N HIS A 186 -23.36 -13.91 8.47
CA HIS A 186 -22.21 -13.72 7.58
C HIS A 186 -21.55 -15.05 7.18
N VAL A 187 -20.93 -15.05 6.00
CA VAL A 187 -20.24 -16.20 5.43
C VAL A 187 -18.97 -15.77 4.71
N TRP A 188 -17.96 -16.64 4.74
CA TRP A 188 -16.67 -16.46 4.08
C TRP A 188 -16.08 -17.82 3.72
N VAL A 189 -14.77 -17.89 3.42
CA VAL A 189 -14.11 -19.15 3.12
C VAL A 189 -12.82 -19.34 3.91
N GLU A 190 -12.38 -20.58 4.02
CA GLU A 190 -11.03 -20.93 4.43
C GLU A 190 -10.35 -21.70 3.31
N PHE A 191 -9.03 -21.57 3.18
CA PHE A 191 -8.23 -22.49 2.38
C PHE A 191 -7.15 -23.17 3.22
N TYR A 192 -6.75 -24.38 2.86
CA TYR A 192 -5.68 -25.08 3.54
C TYR A 192 -4.34 -24.72 2.91
N SER A 193 -3.48 -24.05 3.67
CA SER A 193 -2.10 -23.78 3.28
C SER A 193 -1.22 -24.96 3.67
N HIS A 194 -0.67 -25.67 2.68
CA HIS A 194 0.35 -26.69 2.91
C HIS A 194 1.66 -26.09 3.41
N HIS A 195 1.99 -24.86 2.99
CA HIS A 195 3.20 -24.16 3.43
C HIS A 195 3.14 -23.80 4.92
N LEU A 196 2.00 -23.25 5.38
CA LEU A 196 1.78 -22.90 6.78
C LEU A 196 1.32 -24.10 7.63
N GLY A 197 0.90 -25.19 6.99
CA GLY A 197 0.41 -26.41 7.64
C GLY A 197 -0.95 -26.25 8.35
N ARG A 198 -1.79 -25.31 7.92
CA ARG A 198 -3.05 -24.97 8.59
C ARG A 198 -4.09 -24.35 7.67
N TRP A 199 -5.33 -24.31 8.15
CA TRP A 199 -6.39 -23.50 7.55
C TRP A 199 -6.13 -22.01 7.74
N VAL A 200 -6.40 -21.25 6.68
CA VAL A 200 -6.21 -19.81 6.60
C VAL A 200 -7.54 -19.17 6.22
N HIS A 201 -7.94 -18.18 7.00
CA HIS A 201 -9.14 -17.38 6.78
C HIS A 201 -9.02 -16.51 5.52
N VAL A 202 -10.06 -16.47 4.69
CA VAL A 202 -10.17 -15.53 3.58
C VAL A 202 -11.60 -14.99 3.45
N ASP A 203 -11.75 -13.67 3.48
CA ASP A 203 -13.02 -13.00 3.15
C ASP A 203 -12.87 -12.23 1.83
N PRO A 204 -13.48 -12.70 0.72
CA PRO A 204 -13.37 -12.03 -0.57
C PRO A 204 -14.11 -10.69 -0.62
N CYS A 205 -15.14 -10.47 0.22
CA CYS A 205 -15.87 -9.19 0.28
C CYS A 205 -14.97 -8.08 0.82
N GLU A 206 -14.08 -8.45 1.74
CA GLU A 206 -13.20 -7.53 2.46
C GLU A 206 -11.76 -7.58 1.94
N THR A 207 -11.47 -8.46 0.98
CA THR A 207 -10.09 -8.77 0.54
C THR A 207 -9.18 -9.13 1.73
N ALA A 208 -9.78 -9.71 2.79
CA ALA A 208 -9.08 -10.02 4.02
C ALA A 208 -8.44 -11.40 3.94
N PHE A 209 -7.17 -11.49 4.34
CA PHE A 209 -6.39 -12.71 4.37
C PHE A 209 -5.84 -12.93 5.78
N ASP A 210 -5.98 -14.14 6.31
CA ASP A 210 -5.48 -14.57 7.62
C ASP A 210 -5.80 -13.61 8.79
N THR A 211 -6.98 -12.99 8.73
CA THR A 211 -7.46 -12.00 9.71
C THR A 211 -8.75 -12.48 10.39
N PRO A 212 -8.72 -13.59 11.16
CA PRO A 212 -9.94 -14.20 11.70
C PRO A 212 -10.66 -13.33 12.76
N LEU A 213 -9.95 -12.43 13.45
CA LEU A 213 -10.58 -11.53 14.43
C LEU A 213 -11.24 -10.30 13.78
N LEU A 214 -11.26 -10.21 12.44
CA LEU A 214 -11.90 -9.10 11.70
C LEU A 214 -13.34 -8.87 12.16
N TYR A 215 -14.09 -9.93 12.42
CA TYR A 215 -15.51 -9.84 12.70
C TYR A 215 -15.78 -9.41 14.15
N GLU A 216 -15.30 -10.16 15.15
CA GLU A 216 -15.56 -9.83 16.55
C GLU A 216 -14.83 -8.56 17.01
N GLN A 217 -13.55 -8.38 16.64
CA GLN A 217 -12.77 -7.24 17.09
C GLN A 217 -12.82 -6.05 16.12
N GLY A 218 -12.94 -6.28 14.81
CA GLY A 218 -13.06 -5.19 13.83
C GLY A 218 -14.47 -4.64 13.73
N TRP A 219 -15.44 -5.50 13.42
CA TRP A 219 -16.84 -5.09 13.22
C TRP A 219 -17.64 -5.05 14.53
N GLY A 220 -17.13 -5.64 15.62
CA GLY A 220 -17.88 -5.76 16.87
C GLY A 220 -18.98 -6.82 16.81
N LYS A 221 -18.92 -7.76 15.85
CA LYS A 221 -19.92 -8.83 15.73
C LYS A 221 -19.92 -9.70 16.99
N LYS A 222 -21.11 -10.11 17.40
CA LYS A 222 -21.34 -11.05 18.49
C LYS A 222 -21.94 -12.31 17.89
N TYR A 223 -21.18 -13.41 17.91
CA TYR A 223 -21.64 -14.72 17.48
C TYR A 223 -21.34 -15.78 18.55
N GLY A 224 -22.13 -16.86 18.54
CA GLY A 224 -21.96 -18.01 19.43
C GLY A 224 -21.46 -19.28 18.72
N LEU A 225 -21.60 -19.38 17.40
CA LEU A 225 -21.30 -20.62 16.66
C LEU A 225 -20.75 -20.33 15.26
N VAL A 226 -19.56 -20.82 14.94
CA VAL A 226 -18.98 -20.73 13.59
C VAL A 226 -18.61 -22.12 13.08
N ILE A 227 -19.30 -22.59 12.05
CA ILE A 227 -19.04 -23.89 11.43
C ILE A 227 -18.34 -23.71 10.09
N SER A 228 -17.24 -24.46 9.92
CA SER A 228 -16.53 -24.57 8.65
C SER A 228 -16.88 -25.90 7.98
N SER A 229 -17.35 -25.86 6.74
CA SER A 229 -17.81 -27.01 5.97
C SER A 229 -17.00 -27.19 4.71
N GLY A 230 -16.53 -28.41 4.45
CA GLY A 230 -15.82 -28.78 3.23
C GLY A 230 -16.25 -30.15 2.71
N VAL A 231 -15.74 -30.53 1.55
CA VAL A 231 -16.11 -31.78 0.87
C VAL A 231 -15.72 -33.05 1.64
N HIS A 232 -14.76 -32.93 2.56
CA HIS A 232 -14.26 -34.04 3.38
C HIS A 232 -14.59 -33.91 4.86
N GLY A 233 -15.41 -32.94 5.27
CA GLY A 233 -15.79 -32.79 6.67
C GLY A 233 -16.19 -31.39 7.09
N ILE A 234 -16.68 -31.31 8.32
CA ILE A 234 -17.03 -30.09 9.03
C ILE A 234 -16.18 -29.94 10.30
N ALA A 235 -16.08 -28.72 10.83
CA ALA A 235 -15.41 -28.40 12.09
C ALA A 235 -16.10 -27.22 12.81
N ASP A 236 -16.17 -27.28 14.15
CA ASP A 236 -16.47 -26.09 14.98
C ASP A 236 -15.21 -25.21 15.03
N THR A 237 -15.28 -24.09 14.33
CA THR A 237 -14.19 -23.12 14.21
C THR A 237 -14.45 -21.86 15.03
N THR A 238 -15.47 -21.85 15.90
CA THR A 238 -15.84 -20.69 16.74
C THR A 238 -14.63 -20.09 17.45
N ARG A 239 -13.75 -20.95 17.98
CA ARG A 239 -12.56 -20.52 18.71
C ARG A 239 -11.52 -19.78 17.85
N ARG A 240 -11.44 -20.04 16.55
CA ARG A 240 -10.55 -19.31 15.62
C ARG A 240 -10.96 -17.85 15.47
N TYR A 241 -12.27 -17.62 15.45
CA TYR A 241 -12.89 -16.34 15.17
C TYR A 241 -13.23 -15.56 16.45
N SER A 242 -13.07 -16.14 17.64
CA SER A 242 -13.37 -15.46 18.90
C SER A 242 -12.09 -15.12 19.67
N LYS A 243 -12.01 -13.86 20.12
CA LYS A 243 -10.99 -13.38 21.06
C LYS A 243 -11.16 -14.01 22.44
N ASP A 244 -12.41 -14.17 22.87
CA ASP A 244 -12.76 -14.85 24.13
C ASP A 244 -13.81 -15.93 23.88
N HIS A 245 -13.32 -17.14 23.70
CA HIS A 245 -14.17 -18.30 23.41
C HIS A 245 -15.16 -18.59 24.55
N SER A 246 -14.83 -18.27 25.80
CA SER A 246 -15.76 -18.49 26.92
C SER A 246 -17.00 -17.60 26.80
N VAL A 247 -16.80 -16.35 26.35
CA VAL A 247 -17.88 -15.40 26.08
C VAL A 247 -18.71 -15.84 24.87
N ALA A 248 -18.09 -16.34 23.80
CA ALA A 248 -18.83 -16.89 22.66
C ALA A 248 -19.71 -18.09 23.07
N LEU A 249 -19.20 -19.00 23.90
CA LEU A 249 -19.98 -20.13 24.41
C LEU A 249 -21.10 -19.69 25.36
N GLN A 250 -20.87 -18.65 26.18
CA GLN A 250 -21.92 -18.07 27.00
C GLN A 250 -23.05 -17.50 26.13
N ARG A 251 -22.72 -16.72 25.09
CA ARG A 251 -23.71 -16.22 24.13
C ARG A 251 -24.48 -17.35 23.46
N ARG A 252 -23.80 -18.44 23.06
CA ARG A 252 -24.47 -19.62 22.48
C ARG A 252 -25.52 -20.21 23.43
N ARG A 253 -25.25 -20.26 24.73
CA ARG A 253 -26.18 -20.77 25.75
C ARG A 253 -27.35 -19.82 26.02
N GLU A 254 -27.12 -18.51 25.92
CA GLU A 254 -28.12 -17.47 26.20
C GLU A 254 -29.00 -17.15 24.98
N ASP A 255 -28.55 -17.48 23.77
CA ASP A 255 -29.27 -17.23 22.51
C ASP A 255 -30.42 -18.24 22.35
N GLU A 256 -31.65 -17.73 22.25
CA GLU A 256 -32.87 -18.54 22.09
C GLU A 256 -32.88 -19.41 20.83
N SER A 257 -32.07 -19.09 19.82
CA SER A 257 -31.95 -19.88 18.59
C SER A 257 -30.85 -20.94 18.65
N LEU A 258 -29.94 -20.86 19.63
CA LEU A 258 -28.75 -21.73 19.74
C LEU A 258 -28.63 -22.44 21.09
N SER A 259 -29.50 -22.19 22.07
CA SER A 259 -29.37 -22.70 23.43
C SER A 259 -29.36 -24.24 23.53
N ALA A 260 -30.05 -24.95 22.62
CA ALA A 260 -30.01 -26.41 22.50
C ALA A 260 -28.75 -26.96 21.81
N ILE A 261 -27.87 -26.09 21.31
CA ILE A 261 -26.65 -26.43 20.58
C ILE A 261 -25.48 -26.53 21.55
N THR A 262 -25.44 -27.65 22.28
CA THR A 262 -24.39 -27.93 23.26
C THR A 262 -23.07 -28.36 22.61
N ASP A 263 -21.97 -28.25 23.35
CA ASP A 263 -20.66 -28.73 22.89
C ASP A 263 -20.67 -30.24 22.59
N GLU A 264 -21.44 -31.01 23.36
CA GLU A 264 -21.64 -32.44 23.14
C GLU A 264 -22.42 -32.72 21.85
N PHE A 265 -23.48 -31.96 21.59
CA PHE A 265 -24.24 -32.08 20.34
C PHE A 265 -23.34 -31.77 19.13
N ILE A 266 -22.60 -30.65 19.18
CA ILE A 266 -21.69 -30.26 18.09
C ILE A 266 -20.59 -31.30 17.89
N ALA A 267 -19.96 -31.80 18.95
CA ALA A 267 -18.92 -32.83 18.84
C ALA A 267 -19.45 -34.12 18.19
N ARG A 268 -20.65 -34.59 18.60
CA ARG A 268 -21.30 -35.76 17.99
C ARG A 268 -21.68 -35.51 16.52
N LEU A 269 -22.20 -34.33 16.21
CA LEU A 269 -22.57 -33.95 14.86
C LEU A 269 -21.35 -33.92 13.93
N VAL A 270 -20.26 -33.27 14.35
CA VAL A 270 -18.98 -33.22 13.63
C VAL A 270 -18.45 -34.64 13.37
N ALA A 271 -18.40 -35.49 14.40
CA ALA A 271 -17.93 -36.86 14.26
C ALA A 271 -18.79 -37.67 13.27
N SER A 272 -20.12 -37.61 13.39
CA SER A 272 -21.06 -38.33 12.54
C SER A 272 -20.98 -37.88 11.07
N VAL A 273 -20.95 -36.57 10.83
CA VAL A 273 -20.84 -36.01 9.47
C VAL A 273 -19.49 -36.37 8.86
N ASN A 274 -18.39 -36.24 9.60
CA ASN A 274 -17.05 -36.56 9.08
C ASN A 274 -16.89 -38.05 8.80
N GLN A 275 -17.43 -38.93 9.65
CA GLN A 275 -17.44 -40.37 9.40
C GLN A 275 -18.20 -40.70 8.12
N ARG A 276 -19.40 -40.13 7.93
CA ARG A 276 -20.21 -40.32 6.73
C ARG A 276 -19.50 -39.85 5.46
N LEU A 277 -18.91 -38.65 5.48
CA LEU A 277 -18.23 -38.08 4.30
C LEU A 277 -16.93 -38.81 3.93
N ARG A 278 -16.34 -39.58 4.84
CA ARG A 278 -15.06 -40.29 4.65
C ARG A 278 -15.21 -41.81 4.59
N ALA A 279 -16.44 -42.32 4.54
CA ALA A 279 -16.74 -43.75 4.57
C ALA A 279 -16.08 -44.49 3.39
N ASP A 280 -16.17 -43.93 2.19
CA ASP A 280 -15.67 -44.57 0.97
C ASP A 280 -14.22 -44.17 0.59
N MET A 281 -13.55 -43.37 1.43
CA MET A 281 -12.18 -42.93 1.17
C MET A 281 -11.16 -44.03 1.44
N GLN A 282 -10.03 -44.00 0.72
CA GLN A 282 -8.91 -44.90 0.99
C GLN A 282 -8.32 -44.63 2.38
N THR A 283 -7.79 -45.68 3.02
CA THR A 283 -7.23 -45.59 4.38
C THR A 283 -6.16 -44.51 4.52
N GLN A 284 -5.26 -44.39 3.54
CA GLN A 284 -4.21 -43.37 3.57
C GLN A 284 -4.78 -41.94 3.55
N GLN A 285 -5.68 -41.64 2.60
CA GLN A 285 -6.33 -40.33 2.50
C GLN A 285 -7.12 -40.00 3.77
N ARG A 286 -7.80 -41.00 4.35
CA ARG A 286 -8.53 -40.84 5.61
C ARG A 286 -7.57 -40.52 6.76
N ASN A 287 -6.43 -41.19 6.85
CA ASN A 287 -5.42 -40.94 7.88
C ASN A 287 -4.81 -39.53 7.75
N ASP A 288 -4.51 -39.09 6.54
CA ASP A 288 -3.98 -37.74 6.28
C ASP A 288 -4.98 -36.65 6.75
N LEU A 289 -6.27 -36.88 6.52
CA LEU A 289 -7.34 -36.00 7.02
C LEU A 289 -7.47 -36.04 8.54
N ILE A 290 -7.35 -37.19 9.18
CA ILE A 290 -7.38 -37.32 10.65
C ILE A 290 -6.20 -36.56 11.27
N VAL A 291 -4.99 -36.67 10.69
CA VAL A 291 -3.82 -35.93 11.14
C VAL A 291 -4.05 -34.42 11.01
N ARG A 292 -4.64 -33.98 9.89
CA ARG A 292 -4.99 -32.57 9.67
C ARG A 292 -6.03 -32.07 10.69
N ASP A 293 -7.07 -32.85 10.96
CA ASP A 293 -8.11 -32.49 11.94
C ASP A 293 -7.53 -32.41 13.36
N LEU A 294 -6.64 -33.32 13.74
CA LEU A 294 -5.96 -33.29 15.03
C LEU A 294 -5.06 -32.05 15.15
N ALA A 295 -4.32 -31.71 14.09
CA ALA A 295 -3.50 -30.50 14.06
C ALA A 295 -4.36 -29.23 14.21
N GLU A 296 -5.52 -29.17 13.55
CA GLU A 296 -6.50 -28.09 13.70
C GLU A 296 -7.06 -28.02 15.12
N ALA A 297 -7.48 -29.15 15.70
CA ALA A 297 -7.97 -29.20 17.08
C ALA A 297 -6.92 -28.71 18.09
N MET A 298 -5.67 -29.13 17.94
CA MET A 298 -4.55 -28.64 18.75
C MET A 298 -4.33 -27.13 18.58
N GLN A 299 -4.40 -26.62 17.35
CA GLN A 299 -4.25 -25.19 17.07
C GLN A 299 -5.37 -24.36 17.72
N LEU A 300 -6.62 -24.86 17.64
CA LEU A 300 -7.76 -24.22 18.26
C LEU A 300 -7.61 -24.24 19.78
N MET A 301 -7.31 -25.38 20.40
CA MET A 301 -7.19 -25.50 21.86
C MET A 301 -6.01 -24.71 22.44
N MET A 302 -4.92 -24.56 21.69
CA MET A 302 -3.69 -23.87 22.11
C MET A 302 -3.42 -22.64 21.22
N PRO A 303 -4.18 -21.54 21.36
CA PRO A 303 -3.93 -20.31 20.60
C PRO A 303 -2.52 -19.75 20.84
N GLU A 304 -1.93 -20.05 22.01
CA GLU A 304 -0.54 -19.76 22.35
C GLU A 304 0.49 -20.43 21.42
N LEU A 305 0.23 -21.61 20.84
CA LEU A 305 1.18 -22.30 19.94
C LEU A 305 1.22 -21.71 18.53
N SER A 306 0.10 -21.19 18.04
CA SER A 306 0.04 -20.45 16.77
C SER A 306 0.73 -19.08 16.87
N ILE A 307 0.82 -18.52 18.08
CA ILE A 307 1.57 -17.29 18.37
C ILE A 307 3.05 -17.58 18.70
N ARG A 308 3.37 -18.70 19.37
CA ARG A 308 4.74 -19.03 19.81
C ARG A 308 5.71 -19.40 18.69
N LYS A 309 5.26 -19.86 17.52
CA LYS A 309 6.16 -20.06 16.37
C LYS A 309 6.80 -18.72 15.93
N ARG A 310 6.11 -17.58 16.12
CA ARG A 310 6.67 -16.22 15.94
C ARG A 310 7.68 -15.80 17.01
N ARG A 311 7.65 -16.44 18.19
CA ARG A 311 8.57 -16.12 19.31
C ARG A 311 9.84 -16.98 19.30
N LYS A 312 9.79 -18.18 18.72
CA LYS A 312 10.91 -19.13 18.84
C LYS A 312 12.14 -18.74 18.01
N ASP A 313 11.98 -17.90 16.99
CA ASP A 313 13.10 -17.29 16.26
C ASP A 313 13.76 -16.11 17.01
N LYS A 314 13.31 -15.81 18.25
CA LYS A 314 13.71 -14.59 18.97
C LYS A 314 14.10 -14.75 20.44
N ALA A 315 14.21 -15.96 20.97
CA ALA A 315 14.58 -16.14 22.38
C ALA A 315 15.50 -17.34 22.59
N ALA A 316 16.80 -17.12 22.41
CA ALA A 316 17.85 -17.84 23.13
C ALA A 316 18.67 -16.82 23.93
N ALA A 317 18.27 -16.56 25.17
CA ALA A 317 19.11 -15.97 26.23
C ALA A 317 18.48 -16.27 27.61
N PRO A 318 19.30 -16.40 28.67
CA PRO A 318 19.08 -17.39 29.71
C PRO A 318 18.22 -16.91 30.88
N ALA A 319 17.65 -17.89 31.58
CA ALA A 319 16.88 -17.74 32.79
C ALA A 319 17.75 -17.28 33.98
N GLY A 320 17.24 -16.32 34.76
CA GLY A 320 17.73 -16.04 36.10
C GLY A 320 17.51 -14.59 36.55
N ALA A 321 16.45 -14.35 37.33
CA ALA A 321 16.43 -13.49 38.52
C ALA A 321 14.98 -13.29 38.97
N ALA A 322 14.73 -13.59 40.25
CA ALA A 322 13.44 -13.53 40.91
C ALA A 322 13.12 -12.12 41.45
N ASP A 323 11.81 -11.91 41.65
CA ASP A 323 11.12 -10.99 42.54
C ASP A 323 11.32 -9.47 42.37
N GLY A 324 10.25 -8.83 41.88
CA GLY A 324 10.06 -7.39 41.85
C GLY A 324 8.68 -7.05 41.27
N GLN A 325 7.68 -7.00 42.12
CA GLN A 325 6.29 -6.67 41.80
C GLN A 325 6.17 -5.21 41.31
N GLN A 326 6.02 -5.00 40.01
CA GLN A 326 5.52 -3.75 39.42
C GLN A 326 4.51 -4.08 38.33
N ALA A 327 3.35 -3.43 38.42
CA ALA A 327 2.17 -3.64 37.60
C ALA A 327 2.50 -3.49 36.11
N GLY A 328 2.43 -4.59 35.37
CA GLY A 328 2.69 -4.63 33.94
C GLY A 328 1.56 -3.97 33.16
N GLU A 329 1.89 -2.88 32.46
CA GLU A 329 1.10 -2.37 31.36
C GLU A 329 0.91 -3.48 30.32
N THR A 330 -0.31 -3.99 30.23
CA THR A 330 -0.69 -5.01 29.27
C THR A 330 -0.73 -4.37 27.90
N ARG A 331 0.23 -4.72 27.04
CA ARG A 331 0.31 -4.29 25.64
C ARG A 331 -1.06 -4.49 24.96
N ALA A 332 -1.74 -3.39 24.62
CA ALA A 332 -3.09 -3.42 24.05
C ALA A 332 -3.11 -4.06 22.66
N ALA A 333 -4.12 -4.89 22.41
CA ALA A 333 -4.30 -5.65 21.17
C ALA A 333 -4.57 -4.71 19.96
N PRO A 334 -4.07 -5.05 18.75
CA PRO A 334 -4.25 -4.21 17.57
C PRO A 334 -5.73 -4.04 17.23
N VAL A 335 -6.19 -2.80 17.06
CA VAL A 335 -7.59 -2.52 16.72
C VAL A 335 -7.83 -2.72 15.21
N LEU A 336 -8.74 -3.62 14.86
CA LEU A 336 -9.05 -4.01 13.48
C LEU A 336 -10.05 -3.05 12.81
N PRO A 337 -10.15 -3.00 11.47
CA PRO A 337 -11.08 -2.11 10.77
C PRO A 337 -12.54 -2.58 10.88
N GLY A 338 -13.47 -1.64 10.77
CA GLY A 338 -14.89 -1.95 10.54
C GLY A 338 -15.14 -2.50 9.14
N ARG A 339 -16.38 -2.89 8.85
CA ARG A 339 -16.79 -3.49 7.58
C ARG A 339 -16.57 -2.52 6.43
N LEU A 340 -15.97 -2.98 5.33
CA LEU A 340 -15.74 -2.16 4.12
C LEU A 340 -16.87 -2.33 3.11
N SER A 341 -17.44 -3.53 2.99
CA SER A 341 -18.52 -3.80 2.02
C SER A 341 -19.89 -3.26 2.47
N GLY A 342 -20.73 -2.89 1.51
CA GLY A 342 -22.09 -2.40 1.72
C GLY A 342 -22.22 -0.89 1.97
N PRO A 343 -23.43 -0.32 1.81
CA PRO A 343 -23.68 1.11 2.01
C PRO A 343 -23.34 1.57 3.43
N ALA A 344 -22.84 2.81 3.58
CA ALA A 344 -22.41 3.35 4.88
C ALA A 344 -23.55 3.35 5.93
N ALA A 345 -24.75 3.80 5.56
CA ALA A 345 -25.92 3.81 6.46
C ALA A 345 -26.28 2.41 6.97
N TRP A 346 -26.19 1.40 6.09
CA TRP A 346 -26.46 0.00 6.44
C TRP A 346 -25.40 -0.55 7.42
N ARG A 347 -24.12 -0.21 7.22
CA ARG A 347 -23.03 -0.61 8.14
C ARG A 347 -23.21 0.01 9.52
N THR A 348 -23.54 1.31 9.59
CA THR A 348 -23.78 2.02 10.85
C THR A 348 -24.98 1.45 11.60
N ALA A 349 -26.09 1.16 10.88
CA ALA A 349 -27.28 0.57 11.48
C ALA A 349 -27.01 -0.79 12.16
N ARG A 350 -26.03 -1.54 11.66
CA ARG A 350 -25.60 -2.83 12.24
C ARG A 350 -24.49 -2.70 13.28
N GLY A 351 -23.99 -1.49 13.55
CA GLY A 351 -22.83 -1.26 14.41
C GLY A 351 -21.51 -1.78 13.83
N GLU A 352 -21.50 -2.19 12.56
CA GLU A 352 -20.36 -2.83 11.88
C GLU A 352 -19.38 -1.80 11.27
N ALA A 353 -19.65 -0.50 11.44
CA ALA A 353 -18.77 0.58 10.99
C ALA A 353 -17.42 0.64 11.77
N GLY A 354 -17.30 -0.12 12.86
CA GLY A 354 -16.17 -0.07 13.80
C GLY A 354 -16.37 0.99 14.89
N ALA A 355 -15.45 1.03 15.86
CA ALA A 355 -15.55 1.82 17.09
C ALA A 355 -15.59 3.37 16.96
N ALA A 356 -15.91 3.92 15.78
CA ALA A 356 -16.13 5.36 15.57
C ALA A 356 -17.63 5.75 15.59
N GLY A 357 -18.55 4.81 15.88
CA GLY A 357 -19.99 5.01 15.71
C GLY A 357 -20.82 5.45 16.92
N ALA A 358 -20.26 5.56 18.13
CA ALA A 358 -21.05 5.93 19.31
C ALA A 358 -20.25 6.72 20.35
N GLY A 359 -20.59 8.00 20.53
CA GLY A 359 -20.39 8.79 21.76
C GLY A 359 -18.94 9.09 22.17
N GLY A 360 -18.64 10.37 22.39
CA GLY A 360 -17.30 10.87 22.72
C GLY A 360 -16.62 10.16 23.91
N GLY A 361 -15.36 9.78 23.69
CA GLY A 361 -14.47 9.18 24.67
C GLY A 361 -13.37 8.39 23.97
N ALA A 362 -12.24 9.04 23.67
CA ALA A 362 -11.11 8.42 23.00
C ALA A 362 -10.53 7.25 23.83
N PRO A 363 -10.44 6.02 23.28
CA PRO A 363 -9.58 4.99 23.85
C PRO A 363 -8.17 5.13 23.24
N ASN A 364 -7.22 5.59 24.05
CA ASN A 364 -5.78 5.52 23.77
C ASN A 364 -5.35 4.04 23.74
N GLY A 365 -5.09 3.51 22.55
CA GLY A 365 -4.50 2.18 22.38
C GLY A 365 -3.82 2.04 21.01
N PRO A 366 -2.66 1.37 20.91
CA PRO A 366 -1.93 1.19 19.65
C PRO A 366 -2.73 0.33 18.67
N ARG A 367 -3.01 0.88 17.48
CA ARG A 367 -3.91 0.31 16.46
C ARG A 367 -3.12 -0.20 15.24
N ALA A 368 -3.44 -1.41 14.77
CA ALA A 368 -2.95 -2.11 13.57
C ALA A 368 -1.42 -2.28 13.37
N ALA A 369 -0.90 -3.44 13.80
CA ALA A 369 0.21 -4.09 13.09
C ALA A 369 -0.33 -4.71 11.79
N PRO A 370 0.44 -4.75 10.68
CA PRO A 370 -0.01 -5.33 9.42
C PRO A 370 -0.42 -6.81 9.59
N PRO A 371 -1.30 -7.35 8.73
CA PRO A 371 -1.37 -8.79 8.56
C PRO A 371 0.03 -9.29 8.17
N ALA A 372 0.46 -10.37 8.82
CA ALA A 372 1.80 -10.87 8.58
C ALA A 372 2.00 -11.23 7.10
N GLY A 373 3.16 -10.86 6.57
CA GLY A 373 3.59 -11.28 5.24
C GLY A 373 3.03 -10.47 4.07
N THR A 374 2.60 -9.21 4.24
CA THR A 374 2.29 -8.34 3.07
C THR A 374 3.55 -8.23 2.20
N PRO A 375 3.53 -8.78 0.97
CA PRO A 375 4.71 -8.83 0.12
C PRO A 375 5.03 -7.43 -0.42
N TYR A 376 6.31 -7.20 -0.70
CA TYR A 376 6.74 -6.06 -1.49
C TYR A 376 6.23 -6.19 -2.93
N GLU A 377 5.79 -5.07 -3.48
CA GLU A 377 5.45 -4.86 -4.88
C GLU A 377 6.50 -3.94 -5.53
N LEU A 378 6.86 -4.21 -6.78
CA LEU A 378 7.82 -3.38 -7.50
C LEU A 378 7.26 -1.98 -7.70
N VAL A 379 8.04 -0.98 -7.31
CA VAL A 379 7.82 0.42 -7.65
C VAL A 379 8.15 0.62 -9.12
N LYS A 380 7.17 1.08 -9.90
CA LYS A 380 7.38 1.45 -11.30
C LYS A 380 7.51 2.97 -11.36
N PRO A 381 8.64 3.52 -11.83
CA PRO A 381 8.70 4.94 -12.16
C PRO A 381 7.62 5.21 -13.21
N GLY A 382 6.65 6.06 -12.87
CA GLY A 382 5.55 6.37 -13.78
C GLY A 382 6.06 6.89 -15.11
N ALA A 383 5.73 6.20 -16.21
CA ALA A 383 6.20 6.46 -17.56
C ALA A 383 7.74 6.51 -17.76
N ALA A 384 8.23 5.82 -18.79
CA ALA A 384 9.65 5.84 -19.16
C ALA A 384 10.21 7.26 -19.40
N VAL A 385 9.34 8.22 -19.70
CA VAL A 385 9.69 9.64 -19.91
C VAL A 385 10.10 10.34 -18.61
N LEU A 386 9.55 9.96 -17.44
CA LEU A 386 9.89 10.63 -16.17
C LEU A 386 11.14 10.06 -15.51
N ALA A 387 11.45 8.79 -15.74
CA ALA A 387 12.56 8.11 -15.08
C ALA A 387 13.92 8.83 -15.25
N PRO A 388 14.32 9.30 -16.45
CA PRO A 388 15.54 10.08 -16.60
C PRO A 388 15.53 11.40 -15.83
N LEU A 389 14.35 12.02 -15.70
CA LEU A 389 14.20 13.31 -15.03
C LEU A 389 14.36 13.16 -13.51
N TYR A 390 13.73 12.14 -12.93
CA TYR A 390 13.89 11.84 -11.50
C TYR A 390 15.28 11.30 -11.18
N ALA A 391 15.88 10.50 -12.06
CA ALA A 391 17.26 10.03 -11.89
C ALA A 391 18.25 11.20 -11.83
N ALA A 392 18.09 12.22 -12.70
CA ALA A 392 18.91 13.43 -12.65
C ALA A 392 18.74 14.23 -11.34
N ALA A 393 17.59 14.08 -10.67
CA ALA A 393 17.31 14.67 -9.36
C ALA A 393 17.93 13.89 -8.18
N GLY A 394 18.57 12.75 -8.43
CA GLY A 394 19.04 11.85 -7.38
C GLY A 394 17.89 11.12 -6.67
N GLN A 395 16.79 10.82 -7.36
CA GLN A 395 15.72 9.99 -6.79
C GLN A 395 16.32 8.67 -6.31
N LEU A 396 15.92 8.27 -5.11
CA LEU A 396 16.49 7.18 -4.33
C LEU A 396 16.57 5.84 -5.08
N PHE A 397 15.63 5.59 -6.01
CA PHE A 397 15.46 4.27 -6.62
C PHE A 397 15.61 4.21 -8.15
N GLY A 398 16.09 5.29 -8.77
CA GLY A 398 16.49 5.42 -10.19
C GLY A 398 16.13 4.26 -11.15
N SER A 399 17.14 3.68 -11.81
CA SER A 399 16.97 2.53 -12.73
C SER A 399 17.16 1.17 -12.05
N GLU A 400 17.72 1.14 -10.84
CA GLU A 400 17.97 -0.11 -10.10
C GLU A 400 16.69 -0.74 -9.52
N GLY A 401 15.58 0.03 -9.53
CA GLY A 401 14.28 -0.40 -9.06
C GLY A 401 14.19 -0.42 -7.53
N ALA A 402 13.02 -0.12 -7.01
CA ALA A 402 12.68 -0.34 -5.60
C ALA A 402 11.40 -1.14 -5.49
N ALA A 403 11.10 -1.59 -4.29
CA ALA A 403 9.82 -2.21 -4.00
C ALA A 403 9.21 -1.59 -2.76
N CYS A 404 7.89 -1.48 -2.74
CA CYS A 404 7.14 -0.92 -1.63
C CYS A 404 6.15 -1.92 -1.06
N ARG A 405 5.77 -1.72 0.20
CA ARG A 405 4.61 -2.35 0.84
C ARG A 405 4.02 -1.38 1.85
N ALA A 406 2.81 -1.63 2.31
CA ALA A 406 2.13 -0.73 3.24
C ALA A 406 1.34 -1.51 4.30
N SER A 407 0.92 -0.82 5.36
CA SER A 407 -0.02 -1.31 6.37
C SER A 407 -1.40 -1.67 5.80
N GLY A 408 -1.81 -1.00 4.73
CA GLY A 408 -3.07 -1.23 4.03
C GLY A 408 -2.94 -1.00 2.52
N GLN A 409 -3.67 -1.80 1.75
CA GLN A 409 -3.79 -1.68 0.29
C GLN A 409 -5.26 -1.68 -0.09
N ASN A 410 -5.68 -0.73 -0.92
CA ASN A 410 -7.04 -0.61 -1.44
C ASN A 410 -7.07 -0.86 -2.95
N GLY A 411 -8.28 -0.83 -3.54
CA GLY A 411 -8.56 -1.31 -4.90
C GLY A 411 -7.84 -0.56 -6.03
N ARG A 412 -8.30 -0.78 -7.27
CA ARG A 412 -7.67 -0.22 -8.48
C ARG A 412 -7.61 1.32 -8.41
N GLY A 413 -6.40 1.89 -8.35
CA GLY A 413 -6.18 3.32 -8.24
C GLY A 413 -5.88 3.83 -6.81
N GLU A 414 -5.83 2.93 -5.81
CA GLU A 414 -5.69 3.26 -4.39
C GLU A 414 -4.57 2.50 -3.65
N GLY A 415 -3.71 1.77 -4.37
CA GLY A 415 -2.61 0.94 -3.83
C GLY A 415 -1.30 1.70 -3.54
N ALA A 416 -0.44 1.14 -2.69
CA ALA A 416 0.80 1.79 -2.24
C ALA A 416 1.80 2.07 -3.38
N ALA A 417 1.88 1.21 -4.39
CA ALA A 417 2.76 1.40 -5.54
C ALA A 417 2.43 2.68 -6.34
N LEU A 418 1.20 3.20 -6.22
CA LEU A 418 0.78 4.42 -6.89
C LEU A 418 1.39 5.69 -6.30
N LEU A 419 2.00 5.62 -5.10
CA LEU A 419 2.77 6.75 -4.55
C LEU A 419 4.00 7.13 -5.38
N PHE A 420 4.39 6.27 -6.31
CA PHE A 420 5.64 6.38 -7.06
C PHE A 420 5.40 6.41 -8.57
N ASP A 421 4.13 6.55 -9.00
CA ASP A 421 3.74 6.57 -10.42
C ASP A 421 3.76 7.98 -11.04
N GLY A 422 4.22 8.99 -10.27
CA GLY A 422 4.33 10.37 -10.71
C GLY A 422 3.00 11.02 -11.12
N SER A 423 1.84 10.45 -10.77
CA SER A 423 0.53 10.95 -11.15
C SER A 423 -0.23 11.48 -9.92
N PRO A 424 -0.65 12.76 -9.90
CA PRO A 424 -1.51 13.28 -8.84
C PRO A 424 -2.97 12.80 -8.94
N ALA A 425 -3.32 12.05 -9.99
CA ALA A 425 -4.67 11.53 -10.22
C ALA A 425 -4.92 10.16 -9.57
N THR A 426 -3.85 9.50 -9.12
CA THR A 426 -3.84 8.22 -8.42
C THR A 426 -3.44 8.47 -6.97
N LYS A 427 -3.69 7.50 -6.08
CA LYS A 427 -3.37 7.67 -4.65
C LYS A 427 -3.08 6.33 -3.98
N TRP A 428 -2.45 6.39 -2.83
CA TRP A 428 -2.56 5.38 -1.79
C TRP A 428 -3.65 5.82 -0.81
N LEU A 429 -4.55 4.92 -0.46
CA LEU A 429 -5.58 5.10 0.57
C LEU A 429 -5.38 4.02 1.63
N ASP A 430 -5.41 4.37 2.91
CA ASP A 430 -5.33 3.40 4.02
C ASP A 430 -6.29 3.76 5.16
N PHE A 431 -7.11 2.80 5.59
CA PHE A 431 -8.04 2.96 6.72
C PHE A 431 -7.39 2.77 8.10
N GLY A 432 -6.08 2.47 8.15
CA GLY A 432 -5.30 2.28 9.38
C GLY A 432 -4.82 3.57 10.06
N GLY A 433 -5.01 4.74 9.44
CA GLY A 433 -4.36 6.00 9.84
C GLY A 433 -5.25 7.20 10.15
N GLY A 434 -6.58 7.08 10.03
CA GLY A 434 -7.47 8.25 10.14
C GLY A 434 -7.52 8.89 11.54
N GLY A 435 -7.43 8.10 12.61
CA GLY A 435 -7.61 8.57 13.99
C GLY A 435 -6.36 9.18 14.65
N ALA A 436 -6.54 9.78 15.84
CA ALA A 436 -5.44 10.26 16.66
C ALA A 436 -4.54 9.08 17.09
N GLY A 437 -3.25 9.11 16.73
CA GLY A 437 -2.33 7.98 16.92
C GLY A 437 -2.39 6.92 15.81
N GLY A 438 -2.80 7.32 14.60
CA GLY A 438 -2.76 6.53 13.39
C GLY A 438 -1.44 5.76 13.21
N GLN A 439 -1.52 4.60 12.55
CA GLN A 439 -0.37 3.72 12.35
C GLN A 439 -0.25 3.31 10.87
N ALA A 440 -0.83 4.10 9.97
CA ALA A 440 -0.66 3.85 8.55
C ALA A 440 0.81 4.09 8.17
N TRP A 441 1.38 3.22 7.36
CA TRP A 441 2.74 3.35 6.90
C TRP A 441 2.95 2.75 5.52
N VAL A 442 3.94 3.30 4.83
CA VAL A 442 4.49 2.74 3.59
C VAL A 442 5.98 2.51 3.80
N GLU A 443 6.44 1.30 3.50
CA GLU A 443 7.85 0.92 3.53
C GLU A 443 8.35 0.82 2.10
N LEU A 444 9.52 1.40 1.86
CA LEU A 444 10.27 1.34 0.62
C LEU A 444 11.58 0.59 0.85
N ARG A 445 11.92 -0.33 -0.05
CA ARG A 445 13.11 -1.16 0.05
C ARG A 445 13.85 -1.27 -1.28
N LEU A 446 15.17 -1.15 -1.21
CA LEU A 446 16.06 -1.42 -2.33
C LEU A 446 16.42 -2.92 -2.40
N PRO A 447 16.78 -3.45 -3.58
CA PRO A 447 17.34 -4.79 -3.73
C PRO A 447 18.51 -5.05 -2.79
N ALA A 448 18.67 -6.31 -2.36
CA ALA A 448 19.80 -6.67 -1.49
C ALA A 448 21.17 -6.41 -2.17
N ALA A 449 21.22 -6.52 -3.50
CA ALA A 449 22.40 -6.24 -4.30
C ALA A 449 22.72 -4.73 -4.45
N ALA A 450 21.76 -3.84 -4.18
CA ALA A 450 21.98 -2.40 -4.29
C ALA A 450 22.85 -1.89 -3.12
N GLY A 451 23.61 -0.81 -3.34
CA GLY A 451 24.32 -0.10 -2.27
C GLY A 451 23.36 0.50 -1.24
N ALA A 452 23.81 0.73 -0.02
CA ALA A 452 23.05 1.54 0.93
C ALA A 452 23.05 3.01 0.46
N ALA A 453 21.90 3.67 0.55
CA ALA A 453 21.72 5.06 0.14
C ALA A 453 21.43 5.96 1.34
N VAL A 454 21.68 7.25 1.19
CA VAL A 454 21.42 8.26 2.21
C VAL A 454 20.34 9.21 1.70
N VAL A 455 19.16 9.21 2.34
CA VAL A 455 18.08 10.14 2.00
C VAL A 455 18.39 11.50 2.62
N ALA A 456 18.45 12.52 1.78
CA ALA A 456 18.65 13.91 2.19
C ALA A 456 17.37 14.75 2.08
N HIS A 457 16.48 14.39 1.16
CA HIS A 457 15.22 15.08 0.96
C HIS A 457 14.10 14.11 0.63
N TYR A 458 12.87 14.49 0.94
CA TYR A 458 11.68 13.78 0.48
C TYR A 458 10.56 14.76 0.15
N SER A 459 9.62 14.33 -0.67
CA SER A 459 8.46 15.13 -1.04
C SER A 459 7.18 14.31 -1.01
N LEU A 460 6.07 14.99 -0.73
CA LEU A 460 4.73 14.44 -0.63
C LEU A 460 3.79 15.17 -1.59
N VAL A 461 2.87 14.45 -2.24
CA VAL A 461 1.83 15.05 -3.10
C VAL A 461 0.44 14.75 -2.55
N SER A 462 -0.40 15.77 -2.42
CA SER A 462 -1.75 15.63 -1.87
C SER A 462 -2.71 14.89 -2.82
N ALA A 463 -3.51 13.97 -2.28
CA ALA A 463 -4.46 13.15 -3.04
C ALA A 463 -5.82 13.83 -3.22
N GLY A 464 -6.63 13.31 -4.15
CA GLY A 464 -7.81 13.97 -4.70
C GLY A 464 -9.11 13.94 -3.90
N ASP A 465 -9.25 13.15 -2.81
CA ASP A 465 -10.58 12.99 -2.16
C ASP A 465 -11.00 14.22 -1.34
N CYS A 466 -10.49 14.34 -0.12
CA CYS A 466 -10.87 15.40 0.80
C CYS A 466 -9.72 15.75 1.77
N PRO A 467 -9.61 17.02 2.21
CA PRO A 467 -8.49 17.47 3.04
C PRO A 467 -8.40 16.78 4.41
N GLU A 468 -9.52 16.32 4.98
CA GLU A 468 -9.60 15.70 6.32
C GLU A 468 -8.71 14.46 6.41
N ARG A 469 -8.53 13.76 5.29
CA ARG A 469 -7.72 12.54 5.15
C ARG A 469 -6.23 12.81 4.88
N ASP A 470 -5.83 14.07 4.68
CA ASP A 470 -4.42 14.39 4.44
C ASP A 470 -3.57 14.06 5.67
N PRO A 471 -2.32 13.61 5.52
CA PRO A 471 -1.39 13.45 6.64
C PRO A 471 -1.11 14.79 7.33
N SER A 472 -1.24 14.85 8.66
CA SER A 472 -0.88 16.04 9.45
C SER A 472 0.29 15.80 10.40
N HIS A 473 0.53 14.54 10.77
CA HIS A 473 1.67 14.12 11.57
C HIS A 473 2.33 12.94 10.87
N ILE A 474 3.57 13.15 10.42
CA ILE A 474 4.35 12.14 9.70
C ILE A 474 5.69 11.89 10.40
N LEU A 475 6.16 10.66 10.29
CA LEU A 475 7.46 10.20 10.77
C LEU A 475 8.17 9.44 9.64
N LEU A 476 9.30 9.96 9.18
CA LEU A 476 10.21 9.26 8.27
C LEU A 476 11.27 8.56 9.12
N GLU A 477 11.46 7.27 8.87
CA GLU A 477 12.43 6.44 9.59
C GLU A 477 13.12 5.44 8.64
N CYS A 478 14.25 4.88 9.06
CA CYS A 478 14.97 3.87 8.30
C CYS A 478 15.55 2.77 9.18
N VAL A 479 15.95 1.66 8.58
CA VAL A 479 16.81 0.67 9.24
C VAL A 479 18.26 0.93 8.81
N PRO A 480 19.17 1.33 9.71
CA PRO A 480 20.56 1.57 9.36
C PRO A 480 21.20 0.33 8.72
N ALA A 481 21.94 0.53 7.62
CA ALA A 481 22.78 -0.52 7.06
C ALA A 481 23.86 -0.91 8.08
N ARG A 482 24.01 -2.21 8.36
CA ARG A 482 25.10 -2.68 9.24
C ARG A 482 26.41 -2.65 8.47
N ALA A 483 27.49 -2.22 9.11
CA ALA A 483 28.82 -2.04 8.50
C ALA A 483 29.54 -3.35 8.09
N LEU A 484 28.86 -4.49 8.02
CA LEU A 484 29.48 -5.82 7.85
C LEU A 484 29.14 -6.54 6.53
N ASP A 485 28.58 -5.84 5.53
CA ASP A 485 28.31 -6.44 4.21
C ASP A 485 29.46 -6.26 3.20
N GLU A 486 30.64 -5.79 3.64
CA GLU A 486 31.88 -5.77 2.85
C GLU A 486 32.82 -6.90 3.29
N GLY A 487 32.47 -8.14 2.94
CA GLY A 487 33.31 -9.30 3.22
C GLY A 487 32.64 -10.61 2.84
N GLY A 488 32.97 -11.14 1.67
CA GLY A 488 32.40 -12.38 1.15
C GLY A 488 32.75 -13.62 1.97
N ALA A 489 31.84 -14.60 1.88
CA ALA A 489 32.02 -16.05 1.90
C ALA A 489 33.00 -16.71 2.90
N ALA A 490 32.42 -17.49 3.82
CA ALA A 490 32.90 -18.72 4.49
C ALA A 490 32.43 -18.67 5.97
N GLY A 491 32.03 -19.71 6.68
CA GLY A 491 31.99 -21.14 6.49
C GLY A 491 31.48 -21.72 7.82
N GLU A 492 30.96 -22.94 7.77
CA GLU A 492 30.45 -23.69 8.93
C GLU A 492 31.53 -23.90 10.03
N GLY A 493 31.10 -23.97 11.29
CA GLY A 493 31.71 -24.90 12.26
C GLY A 493 32.23 -24.34 13.59
N ALA A 494 31.65 -24.92 14.66
CA ALA A 494 32.30 -25.34 15.89
C ALA A 494 32.46 -24.38 17.09
N SER A 495 31.94 -24.90 18.20
CA SER A 495 32.03 -24.56 19.62
C SER A 495 33.45 -24.37 20.20
N GLY A 496 33.58 -23.50 21.20
CA GLY A 496 34.73 -23.48 22.10
C GLY A 496 34.61 -22.45 23.24
N SER A 497 34.55 -22.93 24.47
CA SER A 497 34.53 -22.20 25.74
C SER A 497 35.87 -21.53 26.08
N GLY A 498 35.84 -20.38 26.78
CA GLY A 498 37.01 -19.86 27.49
C GLY A 498 36.77 -18.49 28.14
N SER A 499 36.70 -18.45 29.47
CA SER A 499 36.68 -17.23 30.26
C SER A 499 38.09 -16.73 30.54
N GLN A 500 38.30 -15.41 30.60
CA GLN A 500 39.07 -14.74 31.67
C GLN A 500 38.92 -13.21 31.54
N GLY A 501 39.01 -12.55 32.70
CA GLY A 501 38.58 -11.17 32.91
C GLY A 501 39.71 -10.14 32.78
N GLY A 502 39.33 -8.87 32.96
CA GLY A 502 40.23 -7.73 32.90
C GLY A 502 39.48 -6.45 33.21
N SER A 503 39.58 -6.00 34.46
CA SER A 503 39.05 -4.76 35.00
C SER A 503 39.86 -3.54 34.55
N GLY A 504 39.19 -2.46 34.14
CA GLY A 504 39.80 -1.14 33.96
C GLY A 504 38.73 -0.06 33.93
N SER A 505 38.68 0.77 34.98
CA SER A 505 37.72 1.87 35.17
C SER A 505 38.33 3.23 34.78
N ALA A 506 37.56 4.06 34.06
CA ALA A 506 37.39 5.53 34.18
C ALA A 506 37.16 6.21 32.81
N PRO A 507 36.59 7.44 32.75
CA PRO A 507 35.45 7.99 33.47
C PRO A 507 34.33 8.49 32.53
N ALA A 508 33.17 8.76 33.11
CA ALA A 508 31.95 9.20 32.44
C ALA A 508 32.04 10.63 31.88
N ALA A 509 31.64 10.79 30.62
CA ALA A 509 31.22 12.06 30.03
C ALA A 509 29.78 11.89 29.50
N ALA A 510 28.93 12.86 29.85
CA ALA A 510 27.48 12.80 29.77
C ALA A 510 26.93 12.59 28.35
N ALA A 511 26.35 11.41 28.10
CA ALA A 511 25.46 11.16 26.98
C ALA A 511 24.03 11.52 27.39
N ALA A 512 23.46 12.51 26.71
CA ALA A 512 22.05 12.87 26.84
C ALA A 512 21.16 11.65 26.55
N ALA A 513 20.14 11.47 27.39
CA ALA A 513 19.28 10.30 27.42
C ALA A 513 18.60 10.01 26.07
N ALA A 514 18.91 8.84 25.51
CA ALA A 514 18.12 8.21 24.45
C ALA A 514 16.80 7.68 25.05
N PRO A 515 15.64 7.97 24.44
CA PRO A 515 14.37 7.44 24.92
C PRO A 515 14.19 5.96 24.54
N ALA A 516 13.34 5.30 25.32
CA ALA A 516 13.20 3.87 25.48
C ALA A 516 12.85 3.06 24.21
N ALA A 517 13.51 1.90 24.10
CA ALA A 517 13.10 0.65 23.45
C ALA A 517 12.40 0.74 22.07
N ALA A 518 13.20 0.90 21.02
CA ALA A 518 12.77 0.80 19.62
C ALA A 518 12.39 -0.65 19.22
N GLU A 519 11.23 -0.80 18.58
CA GLU A 519 10.89 -1.97 17.77
C GLU A 519 11.97 -2.14 16.67
N GLU A 520 12.71 -3.26 16.69
CA GLU A 520 13.66 -3.71 15.64
C GLU A 520 14.34 -2.59 14.82
N GLY A 521 15.33 -1.91 15.41
CA GLY A 521 16.38 -1.21 14.66
C GLY A 521 15.94 -0.07 13.73
N TRP A 522 14.68 0.38 13.79
CA TRP A 522 14.24 1.58 13.09
C TRP A 522 14.75 2.83 13.82
N VAL A 523 15.26 3.79 13.05
CA VAL A 523 15.76 5.07 13.53
C VAL A 523 15.02 6.19 12.81
N ALA A 524 14.51 7.14 13.59
CA ALA A 524 13.84 8.34 13.07
C ALA A 524 14.83 9.21 12.28
N LEU A 525 14.45 9.56 11.05
CA LEU A 525 15.18 10.49 10.18
C LEU A 525 14.58 11.90 10.27
N ASP A 526 13.26 12.01 10.28
CA ASP A 526 12.53 13.27 10.33
C ASP A 526 11.13 13.07 10.91
N GLU A 527 10.62 14.06 11.65
CA GLU A 527 9.25 14.05 12.19
C GLU A 527 8.61 15.42 11.96
N ARG A 528 7.47 15.45 11.26
CA ARG A 528 6.75 16.70 10.95
C ARG A 528 5.35 16.65 11.53
N ARG A 529 4.96 17.74 12.19
CA ARG A 529 3.66 17.92 12.84
C ARG A 529 2.97 19.15 12.27
N GLY A 530 1.64 19.07 12.15
CA GLY A 530 0.83 20.15 11.58
C GLY A 530 1.00 20.31 10.07
N VAL A 531 1.41 19.26 9.35
CA VAL A 531 1.51 19.27 7.88
C VAL A 531 0.16 19.62 7.27
N LYS A 532 0.14 20.55 6.31
CA LYS A 532 -1.09 21.03 5.68
C LYS A 532 -0.88 21.27 4.20
N PHE A 533 -1.77 20.69 3.40
CA PHE A 533 -1.93 21.03 2.00
C PHE A 533 -3.03 22.08 1.84
N ALA A 534 -2.71 23.18 1.16
CA ALA A 534 -3.62 24.24 0.78
C ALA A 534 -4.52 23.83 -0.41
N ALA A 535 -4.00 23.02 -1.33
CA ALA A 535 -4.72 22.56 -2.53
C ALA A 535 -4.54 21.06 -2.81
N ARG A 536 -5.34 20.53 -3.75
CA ARG A 536 -5.23 19.14 -4.24
C ARG A 536 -4.15 19.02 -5.30
N GLY A 537 -3.42 17.90 -5.31
CA GLY A 537 -2.25 17.70 -6.17
C GLY A 537 -1.07 18.61 -5.82
N GLN A 538 -1.06 19.20 -4.62
CA GLN A 538 0.00 20.08 -4.16
C GLN A 538 1.22 19.26 -3.70
N LEU A 539 2.41 19.70 -4.09
CA LEU A 539 3.69 19.20 -3.61
C LEU A 539 4.06 19.87 -2.28
N LEU A 540 4.56 19.08 -1.32
CA LEU A 540 5.32 19.56 -0.17
C LEU A 540 6.69 18.89 -0.15
N SER A 541 7.75 19.63 0.16
CA SER A 541 9.13 19.15 0.17
C SER A 541 9.77 19.36 1.54
N PHE A 542 10.59 18.40 1.97
CA PHE A 542 11.19 18.39 3.30
C PHE A 542 12.65 17.94 3.21
N SER A 543 13.51 18.61 3.97
CA SER A 543 14.92 18.26 4.11
C SER A 543 15.14 17.43 5.37
N VAL A 544 15.94 16.38 5.24
CA VAL A 544 16.41 15.59 6.37
C VAL A 544 17.66 16.25 6.92
N SER A 545 17.64 16.57 8.22
CA SER A 545 18.78 17.18 8.93
C SER A 545 20.03 16.32 8.79
N ALA A 546 21.18 16.93 8.47
CA ALA A 546 22.43 16.22 8.24
C ALA A 546 22.82 15.21 9.35
N PRO A 547 22.64 15.49 10.66
CA PRO A 547 22.95 14.53 11.72
C PRO A 547 22.05 13.28 11.72
N CYS A 548 20.86 13.38 11.13
CA CYS A 548 19.89 12.30 11.04
C CYS A 548 20.07 11.47 9.76
N ARG A 549 20.94 11.88 8.82
CA ARG A 549 21.14 11.19 7.55
C ARG A 549 21.94 9.91 7.77
N VAL A 550 21.28 8.76 7.62
CA VAL A 550 21.89 7.42 7.86
C VAL A 550 21.82 6.58 6.57
N PRO A 551 22.91 5.88 6.20
CA PRO A 551 22.88 4.91 5.12
C PRO A 551 21.89 3.78 5.41
N SER A 552 21.00 3.51 4.46
CA SER A 552 19.98 2.48 4.59
C SER A 552 19.64 1.85 3.24
N ARG A 553 18.90 0.74 3.29
CA ARG A 553 18.22 0.14 2.13
C ARG A 553 16.71 0.05 2.36
N ARG A 554 16.22 0.54 3.50
CA ARG A 554 14.86 0.36 3.99
C ARG A 554 14.39 1.62 4.71
N TRP A 555 13.38 2.26 4.14
CA TRP A 555 12.75 3.46 4.70
C TRP A 555 11.28 3.23 4.91
N ARG A 556 10.71 3.90 5.91
CA ARG A 556 9.29 3.85 6.20
C ARG A 556 8.78 5.26 6.45
N LEU A 557 7.71 5.62 5.76
CA LEU A 557 6.91 6.81 6.03
C LEU A 557 5.70 6.37 6.85
N ARG A 558 5.59 6.84 8.09
CA ARG A 558 4.43 6.65 8.97
C ARG A 558 3.57 7.89 8.97
N VAL A 559 2.27 7.68 8.91
CA VAL A 559 1.24 8.69 9.17
C VAL A 559 0.65 8.44 10.54
N LEU A 560 1.01 9.31 11.48
CA LEU A 560 0.65 9.25 12.89
C LEU A 560 -0.68 9.95 13.20
N ALA A 561 -1.14 10.84 12.31
CA ALA A 561 -2.47 11.43 12.34
C ALA A 561 -2.87 11.98 10.97
N ALA A 562 -4.15 11.89 10.65
CA ALA A 562 -4.77 12.65 9.56
C ALA A 562 -5.00 14.12 9.97
N ARG A 563 -5.41 14.97 9.02
CA ARG A 563 -5.67 16.40 9.24
C ARG A 563 -6.83 16.64 10.17
N ASP A 564 -7.91 15.88 10.01
CA ASP A 564 -9.02 15.87 10.95
C ASP A 564 -9.37 14.45 11.37
N PRO A 565 -8.71 13.96 12.44
CA PRO A 565 -8.94 12.60 12.93
C PRO A 565 -10.32 12.35 13.53
N ALA A 566 -11.11 13.39 13.78
CA ALA A 566 -12.47 13.25 14.30
C ALA A 566 -13.45 12.85 13.18
N THR A 567 -13.16 13.22 11.93
CA THR A 567 -14.04 13.01 10.78
C THR A 567 -13.46 12.05 9.74
N ALA A 568 -12.13 11.87 9.70
CA ALA A 568 -11.46 10.92 8.82
C ALA A 568 -11.17 9.59 9.51
N ASN A 569 -11.60 8.48 8.90
CA ASN A 569 -11.22 7.13 9.30
C ASN A 569 -10.12 6.52 8.40
N SER A 570 -9.51 7.32 7.53
CA SER A 570 -8.48 6.90 6.58
C SER A 570 -7.48 8.02 6.31
N VAL A 571 -6.32 7.66 5.77
CA VAL A 571 -5.31 8.58 5.22
C VAL A 571 -5.19 8.38 3.73
N GLN A 572 -4.84 9.45 3.01
CA GLN A 572 -4.56 9.38 1.57
C GLN A 572 -3.31 10.18 1.20
N LEU A 573 -2.62 9.73 0.15
CA LEU A 573 -1.50 10.48 -0.42
C LEU A 573 -1.32 10.10 -1.90
N ALA A 574 -1.04 11.07 -2.77
CA ALA A 574 -0.86 10.82 -4.20
C ALA A 574 0.59 10.50 -4.58
N GLY A 575 1.56 11.03 -3.83
CA GLY A 575 2.96 10.81 -4.13
C GLY A 575 3.85 10.83 -2.89
N TRP A 576 4.85 9.96 -2.85
CA TRP A 576 5.95 9.99 -1.90
C TRP A 576 7.26 9.71 -2.63
N GLU A 577 8.14 10.70 -2.67
CA GLU A 577 9.43 10.59 -3.35
C GLU A 577 10.57 10.90 -2.39
N ALA A 578 11.66 10.13 -2.47
CA ALA A 578 12.86 10.32 -1.65
C ALA A 578 14.08 10.54 -2.56
N TYR A 579 15.00 11.39 -2.12
CA TYR A 579 16.15 11.85 -2.89
C TYR A 579 17.43 11.79 -2.06
N THR A 580 18.54 11.42 -2.69
CA THR A 580 19.86 11.39 -2.06
C THR A 580 20.54 12.77 -2.09
N ALA A 581 21.49 13.01 -1.19
CA ALA A 581 22.43 14.11 -1.38
C ALA A 581 23.23 13.87 -2.68
N GLY A 582 23.51 14.92 -3.45
CA GLY A 582 23.90 14.78 -4.87
C GLY A 582 25.04 13.79 -5.19
N GLY A 583 24.78 12.91 -6.16
CA GLY A 583 25.75 12.36 -7.13
C GLY A 583 26.49 11.05 -6.79
N ALA A 584 25.97 9.95 -7.36
CA ALA A 584 26.62 8.67 -7.69
C ALA A 584 27.20 7.79 -6.56
N ALA A 585 26.84 6.51 -6.63
CA ALA A 585 27.36 5.42 -5.82
C ALA A 585 28.90 5.43 -5.73
N VAL A 586 29.41 5.23 -4.52
CA VAL A 586 30.82 4.95 -4.27
C VAL A 586 31.16 3.63 -4.96
N ALA A 587 31.71 3.70 -6.17
CA ALA A 587 32.55 2.63 -6.68
C ALA A 587 33.86 2.67 -5.88
N ALA A 588 34.21 1.54 -5.27
CA ALA A 588 35.40 1.37 -4.44
C ALA A 588 36.65 1.95 -5.13
N ALA A 589 37.28 2.94 -4.48
CA ALA A 589 38.60 3.42 -4.87
C ALA A 589 39.68 2.48 -4.28
N PRO A 590 40.76 2.16 -5.01
CA PRO A 590 41.86 1.35 -4.50
C PRO A 590 42.69 2.14 -3.47
N PRO A 591 43.43 1.47 -2.57
CA PRO A 591 44.18 2.17 -1.52
C PRO A 591 45.36 2.93 -2.13
N VAL A 592 45.52 4.19 -1.75
CA VAL A 592 46.73 4.98 -2.03
C VAL A 592 47.47 5.16 -0.71
N GLY A 593 48.76 4.81 -0.74
CA GLY A 593 49.68 4.84 0.40
C GLY A 593 50.07 6.25 0.85
N ASP A 594 50.67 6.23 2.04
CA ASP A 594 51.15 7.34 2.85
C ASP A 594 52.03 8.35 2.09
N ALA A 595 51.80 9.64 2.34
CA ALA A 595 52.88 10.62 2.51
C ALA A 595 52.35 11.92 3.17
N ASP A 596 52.92 12.20 4.34
CA ASP A 596 52.87 13.44 5.11
C ASP A 596 53.21 14.70 4.30
N ALA A 597 52.53 15.81 4.59
CA ALA A 597 53.18 17.12 4.79
C ALA A 597 52.23 18.13 5.43
N CYS A 598 52.58 18.50 6.66
CA CYS A 598 52.05 19.61 7.45
C CYS A 598 52.43 20.97 6.82
N GLY A 599 51.50 21.92 6.82
CA GLY A 599 51.74 23.31 6.40
C GLY A 599 50.62 24.24 6.87
N SER A 600 50.85 24.86 8.03
CA SER A 600 49.97 25.81 8.72
C SER A 600 49.93 27.20 8.06
N SER A 601 48.73 27.76 7.89
CA SER A 601 48.50 29.21 8.01
C SER A 601 47.02 29.47 8.29
N GLU A 602 46.74 29.97 9.50
CA GLU A 602 45.44 30.49 9.93
C GLU A 602 45.16 31.88 9.33
N ASP A 603 43.87 32.22 9.33
CA ASP A 603 43.26 33.55 9.15
C ASP A 603 42.84 34.02 7.75
N ALA A 604 41.63 33.61 7.34
CA ALA A 604 40.61 34.55 6.87
C ALA A 604 39.20 33.98 7.15
N ALA A 605 38.55 34.52 8.16
CA ALA A 605 37.14 34.29 8.48
C ALA A 605 36.23 34.73 7.31
N GLY A 606 35.33 33.85 6.88
CA GLY A 606 34.26 34.17 5.92
C GLY A 606 33.96 33.04 4.94
N GLY A 607 33.21 32.02 5.36
CA GLY A 607 32.76 30.93 4.49
C GLY A 607 31.56 30.21 5.06
N GLY A 608 30.37 30.79 4.87
CA GLY A 608 29.09 30.14 5.16
C GLY A 608 28.90 28.87 4.34
N GLY A 609 28.21 27.89 4.93
CA GLY A 609 28.06 26.52 4.45
C GLY A 609 27.67 26.38 2.98
N GLY A 610 28.54 25.73 2.21
CA GLY A 610 28.29 25.35 0.83
C GLY A 610 28.31 23.82 0.70
N GLY A 611 27.14 23.21 0.54
CA GLY A 611 27.04 21.77 0.26
C GLY A 611 25.68 21.10 0.46
N GLU A 612 24.54 21.80 0.29
CA GLU A 612 23.20 21.21 0.49
C GLU A 612 22.23 21.49 -0.68
N GLY A 613 22.71 21.51 -1.92
CA GLY A 613 21.89 21.78 -3.11
C GLY A 613 21.66 20.54 -3.98
N TYR A 614 20.49 20.47 -4.63
CA TYR A 614 20.14 19.44 -5.62
C TYR A 614 20.94 19.53 -6.94
N LEU A 615 21.61 20.67 -7.20
CA LEU A 615 22.43 20.87 -8.41
C LEU A 615 23.78 20.13 -8.30
N THR A 616 24.01 19.18 -9.20
CA THR A 616 25.29 18.46 -9.28
C THR A 616 26.41 19.36 -9.82
N ALA A 617 27.67 19.03 -9.51
CA ALA A 617 28.83 19.73 -10.07
C ALA A 617 28.83 19.71 -11.61
N ASP A 618 28.38 18.62 -12.23
CA ASP A 618 28.26 18.51 -13.69
C ASP A 618 27.15 19.39 -14.25
N ALA A 619 25.99 19.45 -13.59
CA ALA A 619 24.92 20.37 -13.96
C ALA A 619 25.38 21.84 -13.88
N ARG A 620 26.11 22.21 -12.82
CA ARG A 620 26.70 23.55 -12.68
C ARG A 620 27.67 23.87 -13.82
N ARG A 621 28.55 22.92 -14.17
CA ARG A 621 29.51 23.06 -15.27
C ARG A 621 28.79 23.22 -16.62
N ALA A 622 27.77 22.40 -16.86
CA ALA A 622 26.98 22.45 -18.08
C ALA A 622 26.21 23.77 -18.22
N LEU A 623 25.56 24.25 -17.15
CA LEU A 623 24.87 25.54 -17.14
C LEU A 623 25.82 26.71 -17.45
N ARG A 624 27.02 26.72 -16.86
CA ARG A 624 28.04 27.74 -17.15
C ARG A 624 28.51 27.69 -18.61
N SER A 625 28.74 26.48 -19.13
CA SER A 625 29.15 26.27 -20.53
C SER A 625 28.08 26.78 -21.50
N MET A 626 26.81 26.41 -21.27
CA MET A 626 25.68 26.89 -22.07
C MET A 626 25.55 28.42 -21.98
N ALA A 627 25.73 29.00 -20.79
CA ALA A 627 25.67 30.45 -20.61
C ALA A 627 26.80 31.18 -21.34
N ALA A 628 28.02 30.65 -21.31
CA ALA A 628 29.17 31.20 -22.03
C ALA A 628 28.98 31.13 -23.55
N ALA A 629 28.48 29.99 -24.06
CA ALA A 629 28.19 29.82 -25.49
C ALA A 629 27.05 30.72 -26.01
N ALA A 630 26.16 31.18 -25.11
CA ALA A 630 25.05 32.07 -25.45
C ALA A 630 25.37 33.56 -25.32
N GLN A 631 26.57 33.95 -24.85
CA GLN A 631 27.01 35.34 -24.84
C GLN A 631 27.38 35.77 -26.28
N PRO A 632 26.94 36.96 -26.75
CA PRO A 632 27.41 37.46 -28.02
C PRO A 632 28.92 37.66 -27.95
N ALA A 633 29.67 37.14 -28.92
CA ALA A 633 31.09 37.43 -29.06
C ALA A 633 31.27 38.95 -29.03
N SER A 634 31.90 39.47 -27.97
CA SER A 634 32.11 40.90 -27.83
C SER A 634 32.96 41.39 -29.00
N ALA A 635 32.44 42.39 -29.71
CA ALA A 635 33.14 43.06 -30.77
C ALA A 635 34.38 43.79 -30.20
N SER A 636 35.56 43.21 -30.38
CA SER A 636 36.84 43.91 -30.27
C SER A 636 37.42 44.17 -31.65
N ALA A 637 36.81 45.11 -32.37
CA ALA A 637 37.48 45.83 -33.44
C ALA A 637 36.79 47.19 -33.62
N ALA A 638 37.48 48.25 -33.23
CA ALA A 638 37.07 49.63 -33.47
C ALA A 638 36.95 49.89 -34.99
N PRO A 639 35.94 50.65 -35.46
CA PRO A 639 35.92 51.10 -36.85
C PRO A 639 36.78 52.37 -36.99
N SER A 640 37.58 52.41 -38.05
CA SER A 640 38.11 53.65 -38.60
C SER A 640 37.15 54.15 -39.69
N ASP A 641 36.91 55.46 -39.68
CA ASP A 641 36.05 56.18 -40.63
C ASP A 641 36.53 56.08 -42.08
N GLY A 642 35.60 56.02 -43.04
CA GLY A 642 35.91 56.09 -44.47
C GLY A 642 34.75 55.84 -45.44
N ALA A 643 33.84 56.82 -45.52
CA ALA A 643 32.95 57.24 -46.63
C ALA A 643 32.59 56.31 -47.85
N ALA A 644 31.27 56.18 -48.04
CA ALA A 644 30.44 56.38 -49.24
C ALA A 644 30.63 55.53 -50.53
N GLY A 645 29.54 54.87 -50.95
CA GLY A 645 29.33 54.54 -52.38
C GLY A 645 28.34 53.43 -52.73
N ALA A 646 27.08 53.82 -52.97
CA ALA A 646 26.15 53.29 -53.98
C ALA A 646 25.56 51.86 -53.90
N ALA A 647 24.34 51.78 -54.43
CA ALA A 647 23.37 50.70 -54.37
C ALA A 647 23.57 49.60 -55.45
N GLY A 648 23.05 48.40 -55.17
CA GLY A 648 22.91 47.32 -56.15
C GLY A 648 22.24 46.07 -55.57
N SER A 649 21.10 45.70 -56.14
CA SER A 649 20.29 44.52 -55.88
C SER A 649 20.78 43.27 -56.64
N GLY A 650 20.67 42.07 -56.05
CA GLY A 650 20.76 40.80 -56.79
C GLY A 650 21.23 39.59 -55.96
N PRO A 651 20.82 38.34 -56.28
CA PRO A 651 20.57 37.29 -55.29
C PRO A 651 21.64 36.17 -55.18
N ALA A 652 21.58 35.46 -54.04
CA ALA A 652 21.93 34.07 -53.74
C ALA A 652 23.15 33.38 -54.43
N ALA A 653 24.10 32.92 -53.61
CA ALA A 653 24.89 31.72 -53.90
C ALA A 653 25.36 31.03 -52.59
N ASP A 654 25.09 29.73 -52.52
CA ASP A 654 25.48 28.79 -51.47
C ASP A 654 27.00 28.65 -51.32
N ALA A 655 27.47 28.59 -50.07
CA ALA A 655 28.72 27.93 -49.72
C ALA A 655 28.58 27.26 -48.35
N ALA A 656 28.73 25.94 -48.37
CA ALA A 656 28.66 25.04 -47.22
C ALA A 656 29.65 25.44 -46.12
N GLY A 657 29.11 25.75 -44.94
CA GLY A 657 29.83 25.95 -43.69
C GLY A 657 29.17 25.11 -42.58
N THR A 658 29.94 24.15 -42.08
CA THR A 658 29.62 23.16 -41.05
C THR A 658 28.89 23.68 -39.80
N GLY A 659 27.69 23.15 -39.52
CA GLY A 659 27.40 22.44 -38.26
C GLY A 659 27.37 23.17 -36.91
N ALA A 660 27.22 24.50 -36.80
CA ALA A 660 27.19 25.18 -35.49
C ALA A 660 25.91 26.01 -35.17
N GLY A 661 24.94 26.12 -36.08
CA GLY A 661 23.87 27.13 -35.98
C GLY A 661 22.58 26.75 -35.23
N ALA A 662 22.20 25.46 -35.18
CA ALA A 662 20.86 25.07 -34.69
C ALA A 662 20.79 24.82 -33.17
N GLY A 663 21.86 24.27 -32.57
CA GLY A 663 21.92 24.00 -31.13
C GLY A 663 21.98 25.27 -30.27
N GLY A 664 22.80 26.25 -30.69
CA GLY A 664 23.02 27.49 -29.92
C GLY A 664 21.78 28.39 -29.81
N ALA A 665 20.93 28.45 -30.85
CA ALA A 665 19.70 29.24 -30.81
C ALA A 665 18.65 28.64 -29.85
N GLY A 666 18.52 27.31 -29.83
CA GLY A 666 17.67 26.58 -28.89
C GLY A 666 18.14 26.72 -27.45
N ASP A 667 19.45 26.63 -27.22
CA ASP A 667 20.06 26.77 -25.89
C ASP A 667 19.88 28.19 -25.34
N ALA A 668 20.07 29.22 -26.18
CA ALA A 668 19.82 30.60 -25.78
C ALA A 668 18.35 30.85 -25.40
N ALA A 669 17.40 30.23 -26.11
CA ALA A 669 15.98 30.32 -25.79
C ALA A 669 15.64 29.63 -24.46
N ALA A 670 16.18 28.42 -24.24
CA ALA A 670 16.06 27.68 -22.99
C ALA A 670 16.65 28.48 -21.81
N LEU A 671 17.85 29.04 -21.95
CA LEU A 671 18.47 29.84 -20.90
C LEU A 671 17.70 31.13 -20.59
N ARG A 672 17.12 31.81 -21.59
CA ARG A 672 16.23 32.97 -21.36
C ARG A 672 15.00 32.57 -20.53
N LEU A 673 14.38 31.44 -20.88
CA LEU A 673 13.24 30.94 -20.13
C LEU A 673 13.63 30.54 -18.70
N LEU A 674 14.76 29.85 -18.52
CA LEU A 674 15.27 29.44 -17.20
C LEU A 674 15.60 30.66 -16.32
N ARG A 675 16.26 31.69 -16.87
CA ARG A 675 16.50 32.96 -16.16
C ARG A 675 15.21 33.61 -15.70
N ARG A 676 14.18 33.65 -16.57
CA ARG A 676 12.88 34.24 -16.24
C ARG A 676 12.19 33.47 -15.11
N VAL A 677 12.22 32.14 -15.15
CA VAL A 677 11.67 31.29 -14.08
C VAL A 677 12.39 31.57 -12.76
N ALA A 678 13.72 31.56 -12.75
CA ALA A 678 14.51 31.81 -11.54
C ALA A 678 14.30 33.23 -10.97
N ALA A 679 14.30 34.26 -11.82
CA ALA A 679 14.07 35.65 -11.40
C ALA A 679 12.67 35.84 -10.79
N ASN A 680 11.64 35.30 -11.44
CA ASN A 680 10.28 35.38 -10.92
C ASN A 680 10.13 34.64 -9.59
N LEU A 681 10.80 33.49 -9.44
CA LEU A 681 10.77 32.71 -8.21
C LEU A 681 11.47 33.42 -7.04
N GLY A 682 12.55 34.15 -7.34
CA GLY A 682 13.20 35.01 -6.35
C GLY A 682 12.29 36.13 -5.83
N ALA A 683 11.53 36.76 -6.73
CA ALA A 683 10.66 37.89 -6.42
C ALA A 683 9.31 37.49 -5.80
N GLU A 684 8.62 36.52 -6.39
CA GLU A 684 7.24 36.10 -6.03
C GLU A 684 7.14 34.57 -5.93
N PRO A 685 7.81 33.93 -4.94
CA PRO A 685 7.84 32.47 -4.86
C PRO A 685 6.46 31.85 -4.65
N ALA A 686 5.58 32.52 -3.88
CA ALA A 686 4.27 31.99 -3.49
C ALA A 686 3.18 32.12 -4.58
N ASP A 687 3.52 32.56 -5.79
CA ASP A 687 2.52 32.72 -6.85
C ASP A 687 2.06 31.36 -7.40
N GLU A 688 0.76 31.11 -7.29
CA GLU A 688 0.09 29.87 -7.75
C GLU A 688 0.32 29.57 -9.25
N LYS A 689 0.64 30.59 -10.06
CA LYS A 689 0.98 30.43 -11.49
C LYS A 689 2.19 29.52 -11.74
N PHE A 690 3.04 29.35 -10.72
CA PHE A 690 4.22 28.48 -10.79
C PHE A 690 3.96 27.06 -10.30
N PHE A 691 2.84 26.79 -9.61
CA PHE A 691 2.59 25.49 -8.99
C PHE A 691 2.32 24.38 -10.00
N GLN A 692 1.92 24.72 -11.24
CA GLN A 692 1.74 23.78 -12.33
C GLN A 692 2.16 24.37 -13.68
N LEU A 693 3.27 23.89 -14.23
CA LEU A 693 3.72 24.22 -15.58
C LEU A 693 3.53 23.02 -16.50
N ARG A 694 2.78 23.19 -17.59
CA ARG A 694 2.64 22.13 -18.60
C ARG A 694 3.88 22.04 -19.48
N GLY A 695 4.22 20.81 -19.88
CA GLY A 695 5.40 20.46 -20.65
C GLY A 695 5.51 21.17 -21.99
N ASP A 696 4.38 21.52 -22.63
CA ASP A 696 4.38 22.32 -23.86
C ASP A 696 4.97 23.74 -23.66
N LYS A 697 4.83 24.33 -22.47
CA LYS A 697 5.40 25.64 -22.14
C LYS A 697 6.87 25.60 -21.76
N VAL A 698 7.37 24.43 -21.34
CA VAL A 698 8.72 24.24 -20.80
C VAL A 698 9.52 23.18 -21.56
N ALA A 699 9.04 22.73 -22.72
CA ALA A 699 9.63 21.64 -23.50
C ALA A 699 11.13 21.87 -23.77
N ALA A 700 11.48 23.10 -24.15
CA ALA A 700 12.87 23.50 -24.37
C ALA A 700 13.77 23.34 -23.13
N LEU A 701 13.23 23.43 -21.91
CA LEU A 701 13.97 23.17 -20.68
C LEU A 701 14.07 21.67 -20.40
N LEU A 702 12.98 20.93 -20.61
CA LEU A 702 12.91 19.48 -20.33
C LEU A 702 13.81 18.66 -21.25
N GLU A 703 14.05 19.12 -22.48
CA GLU A 703 14.97 18.48 -23.44
C GLU A 703 16.45 18.62 -23.04
N ARG A 704 16.77 19.47 -22.06
CA ARG A 704 18.15 19.81 -21.68
C ARG A 704 18.44 19.36 -20.24
N PRO A 705 19.30 18.36 -20.02
CA PRO A 705 19.58 17.83 -18.69
C PRO A 705 20.01 18.89 -17.66
N ALA A 706 20.81 19.88 -18.08
CA ALA A 706 21.28 20.95 -17.20
C ALA A 706 20.17 21.93 -16.77
N CYS A 707 19.26 22.29 -17.70
CA CYS A 707 18.11 23.14 -17.40
C CYS A 707 17.09 22.42 -16.51
N LEU A 708 16.90 21.13 -16.77
CA LEU A 708 16.08 20.27 -15.93
C LEU A 708 16.63 20.18 -14.51
N ALA A 709 17.94 19.92 -14.34
CA ALA A 709 18.58 19.90 -13.03
C ALA A 709 18.40 21.22 -12.27
N ALA A 710 18.45 22.36 -12.97
CA ALA A 710 18.16 23.67 -12.39
C ALA A 710 16.69 23.81 -11.93
N LEU A 711 15.73 23.37 -12.74
CA LEU A 711 14.32 23.35 -12.35
C LEU A 711 14.09 22.48 -11.11
N LEU A 712 14.71 21.30 -11.06
CA LEU A 712 14.62 20.39 -9.92
C LEU A 712 15.20 21.03 -8.65
N ALA A 713 16.32 21.74 -8.75
CA ALA A 713 16.87 22.46 -7.61
C ALA A 713 15.99 23.61 -7.13
N MET A 714 15.31 24.30 -8.05
CA MET A 714 14.32 25.33 -7.74
C MET A 714 13.00 24.78 -7.17
N GLY A 715 12.92 23.49 -6.86
CA GLY A 715 11.75 22.88 -6.22
C GLY A 715 10.66 22.42 -7.18
N PHE A 716 10.91 22.40 -8.49
CA PHE A 716 9.99 21.78 -9.46
C PHE A 716 10.18 20.26 -9.45
N ARG A 717 9.09 19.50 -9.61
CA ARG A 717 9.08 18.04 -9.76
C ARG A 717 8.20 17.68 -10.95
N PRO A 718 8.67 16.78 -11.84
CA PRO A 718 7.86 16.38 -12.97
C PRO A 718 6.70 15.48 -12.51
N VAL A 719 5.56 15.56 -13.18
CA VAL A 719 4.38 14.71 -12.95
C VAL A 719 3.67 14.42 -14.27
N LEU A 720 2.86 13.37 -14.29
CA LEU A 720 1.92 13.11 -15.39
C LEU A 720 0.65 13.92 -15.17
N LEU A 721 0.34 14.83 -16.09
CA LEU A 721 -0.89 15.61 -16.06
C LEU A 721 -1.97 14.99 -16.96
N PRO A 722 -3.25 15.09 -16.58
CA PRO A 722 -4.33 14.65 -17.46
C PRO A 722 -4.37 15.48 -18.76
N PRO A 723 -4.83 14.89 -19.87
CA PRO A 723 -4.98 15.60 -21.15
C PRO A 723 -5.92 16.81 -21.03
N ARG A 724 -5.69 17.86 -21.84
CA ARG A 724 -6.53 19.07 -21.81
C ARG A 724 -7.97 18.73 -22.22
N PRO A 725 -8.99 19.22 -21.49
CA PRO A 725 -10.38 19.13 -21.96
C PRO A 725 -10.53 19.85 -23.30
N GLY A 726 -11.03 19.16 -24.33
CA GLY A 726 -11.37 19.76 -25.65
C GLY A 726 -10.30 19.72 -26.74
N GLY A 727 -9.14 19.06 -26.55
CA GLY A 727 -8.13 18.90 -27.60
C GLY A 727 -8.42 17.73 -28.54
N THR A 728 -8.91 18.00 -29.75
CA THR A 728 -9.28 17.00 -30.78
C THR A 728 -8.13 16.37 -31.58
N ARG A 729 -6.87 16.54 -31.19
CA ARG A 729 -5.74 15.95 -31.92
C ARG A 729 -5.11 14.82 -31.11
N GLN A 730 -5.58 13.59 -31.34
CA GLN A 730 -4.77 12.40 -31.04
C GLN A 730 -3.52 12.47 -31.93
N LEU A 731 -2.41 12.92 -31.36
CA LEU A 731 -1.10 12.78 -31.99
C LEU A 731 -0.76 11.29 -32.04
N PRO A 732 -0.10 10.80 -33.11
CA PRO A 732 0.23 9.39 -33.26
C PRO A 732 1.08 8.96 -32.06
N ARG A 733 0.56 8.00 -31.30
CA ARG A 733 1.27 7.37 -30.18
C ARG A 733 2.51 6.68 -30.75
N SER A 734 3.71 7.17 -30.42
CA SER A 734 4.92 6.37 -30.62
C SER A 734 4.86 5.14 -29.72
N GLU A 735 5.56 4.07 -30.08
CA GLU A 735 5.62 2.82 -29.30
C GLU A 735 6.10 3.01 -27.84
N ALA A 736 6.53 4.22 -27.45
CA ALA A 736 6.94 4.61 -26.10
C ALA A 736 5.88 5.38 -25.25
N GLY A 737 4.65 5.57 -25.75
CA GLY A 737 3.46 5.70 -24.89
C GLY A 737 3.16 6.99 -24.11
N VAL A 738 4.00 8.04 -24.09
CA VAL A 738 3.66 9.35 -23.46
C VAL A 738 4.25 10.50 -24.27
N HIS A 739 3.46 11.53 -24.59
CA HIS A 739 3.95 12.71 -25.33
C HIS A 739 4.50 13.77 -24.36
N PRO A 740 5.56 14.54 -24.69
CA PRO A 740 6.11 15.59 -23.81
C PRO A 740 5.08 16.63 -23.31
N SER A 741 3.95 16.80 -24.00
CA SER A 741 2.84 17.66 -23.57
C SER A 741 2.02 17.13 -22.41
N GLU A 742 2.18 15.85 -22.07
CA GLU A 742 1.51 15.17 -20.95
C GLU A 742 2.35 15.25 -19.66
N VAL A 743 3.62 15.66 -19.76
CA VAL A 743 4.46 15.97 -18.60
C VAL A 743 4.10 17.36 -18.08
N GLY A 744 3.88 17.48 -16.78
CA GLY A 744 3.84 18.76 -16.06
C GLY A 744 5.00 18.89 -15.09
N LEU A 745 5.23 20.10 -14.60
CA LEU A 745 6.06 20.36 -13.43
C LEU A 745 5.13 20.90 -12.34
N ILE A 746 5.14 20.27 -11.17
CA ILE A 746 4.58 20.83 -9.94
C ILE A 746 5.69 21.40 -9.08
N SER A 747 5.40 22.42 -8.30
CA SER A 747 6.38 22.98 -7.36
C SER A 747 5.78 23.23 -6.00
N ASP A 748 6.66 23.26 -5.02
CA ASP A 748 6.33 23.63 -3.65
C ASP A 748 6.98 24.96 -3.30
N HIS A 749 6.14 25.97 -3.12
CA HIS A 749 6.57 27.30 -2.69
C HIS A 749 5.80 27.78 -1.46
N THR A 750 5.25 26.84 -0.69
CA THR A 750 4.59 27.16 0.57
C THR A 750 5.59 27.55 1.64
N ALA A 751 5.19 28.45 2.53
CA ALA A 751 6.02 28.83 3.66
C ALA A 751 6.05 27.71 4.71
N ALA A 752 7.19 27.52 5.37
CA ALA A 752 7.34 26.53 6.43
C ALA A 752 6.34 26.71 7.57
N GLU A 753 5.93 27.95 7.86
CA GLU A 753 4.93 28.26 8.88
C GLU A 753 3.52 27.75 8.52
N ASP A 754 3.21 27.64 7.22
CA ASP A 754 1.89 27.24 6.74
C ASP A 754 1.72 25.72 6.68
N SER A 755 2.79 24.99 6.30
CA SER A 755 2.74 23.57 5.94
C SER A 755 3.83 22.71 6.59
N GLY A 756 4.81 23.31 7.27
CA GLY A 756 6.00 22.63 7.81
C GLY A 756 7.07 22.29 6.77
N SER A 757 6.92 22.78 5.54
CA SER A 757 7.79 22.49 4.39
C SER A 757 8.93 23.50 4.20
N ASP A 758 10.07 23.01 3.70
CA ASP A 758 11.23 23.86 3.37
C ASP A 758 11.17 24.43 1.93
N GLY A 759 10.06 24.20 1.20
CA GLY A 759 9.93 24.41 -0.24
C GLY A 759 10.26 25.82 -0.72
N ARG A 760 9.66 26.85 -0.10
CA ARG A 760 9.89 28.26 -0.46
C ARG A 760 11.34 28.68 -0.31
N ASP A 761 11.95 28.40 0.84
CA ASP A 761 13.32 28.85 1.13
C ASP A 761 14.34 28.11 0.28
N ALA A 762 14.13 26.80 0.07
CA ALA A 762 14.95 26.00 -0.83
C ALA A 762 14.87 26.50 -2.28
N ALA A 763 13.66 26.80 -2.74
CA ALA A 763 13.40 27.35 -4.07
C ALA A 763 14.10 28.70 -4.28
N GLN A 764 14.03 29.62 -3.31
CA GLN A 764 14.70 30.92 -3.39
C GLN A 764 16.23 30.79 -3.40
N ARG A 765 16.81 29.94 -2.55
CA ARG A 765 18.26 29.69 -2.55
C ARG A 765 18.73 29.12 -3.89
N ALA A 766 18.01 28.15 -4.43
CA ALA A 766 18.35 27.55 -5.72
C ALA A 766 18.14 28.51 -6.89
N ALA A 767 17.11 29.36 -6.86
CA ALA A 767 16.91 30.40 -7.86
C ALA A 767 18.08 31.39 -7.89
N ALA A 768 18.55 31.82 -6.71
CA ALA A 768 19.72 32.68 -6.60
C ALA A 768 20.99 32.01 -7.14
N GLU A 769 21.21 30.72 -6.82
CA GLU A 769 22.34 29.94 -7.36
C GLU A 769 22.27 29.83 -8.89
N VAL A 770 21.09 29.53 -9.45
CA VAL A 770 20.88 29.43 -10.90
C VAL A 770 21.14 30.77 -11.59
N LEU A 771 20.63 31.89 -11.05
CA LEU A 771 20.88 33.22 -11.61
C LEU A 771 22.38 33.55 -11.62
N ALA A 772 23.08 33.26 -10.53
CA ALA A 772 24.53 33.44 -10.44
C ALA A 772 25.28 32.60 -11.49
N LEU A 773 24.91 31.32 -11.68
CA LEU A 773 25.50 30.45 -12.70
C LEU A 773 25.27 30.95 -14.13
N LEU A 774 24.15 31.64 -14.35
CA LEU A 774 23.78 32.21 -15.65
C LEU A 774 24.31 33.63 -15.87
N GLY A 775 25.11 34.17 -14.94
CA GLY A 775 25.70 35.52 -15.04
C GLY A 775 24.69 36.65 -14.88
N ALA A 776 23.58 36.42 -14.18
CA ALA A 776 22.57 37.42 -13.87
C ALA A 776 22.58 37.71 -12.36
N THR A 777 22.63 38.98 -11.96
CA THR A 777 22.43 39.39 -10.56
C THR A 777 20.93 39.54 -10.28
N CYS A 778 20.45 39.09 -9.12
CA CYS A 778 19.11 39.46 -8.63
C CYS A 778 19.03 40.99 -8.59
N ALA A 779 17.98 41.57 -9.19
CA ALA A 779 17.68 42.99 -9.12
C ALA A 779 16.87 43.29 -7.85
#